data_AF-A0AAX2IRB3-F1
#
_entry.id   AF-A0AAX2IRB3-F1
#
_cell.length_a   1.000
_cell.length_b   1.000
_cell.length_c   1.000
_cell.angle_alpha   90.00
_cell.angle_beta   90.00
_cell.angle_gamma   90.00
#
_symmetry.space_group_name_H-M   'P 1'
#
loop_
_entity.id
_entity.type
_entity.pdbx_description
1 polymer ?
#
loop_
_entity_poly.entity_id
_entity_poly.type
_entity_poly.pdbx_seq_one_letter_code
_entity_poly.pdbx_strand_id
1 'polypeptide(L)'
;MSRTRIVKGNITKVIGGNYKRYSKDNIENIGSKVIQIGKEEGVSYGINEEPPKAPMLNFSEPILNGDVIFCNGYLSSPKKNPGSYLNVIVDKVPDDVSQNPMRGANMNEKKITDNVDIYTNDELEIDNRQGGGTLYSDPNYETTENYRWIFAAKEKFEGYWEGYDNVTKKRYSQVFKEYFHALSNAHFINGSHGLQSSGAHRVEHGIAQGYAWAKRKWNIKEKSVIDDLEEKNPGALSYSPQYKPITVVGHSQGAAIAAGTALGIIYYAYEMGWEEIPINILFLGTHQPQGLYGKNYEHFKNYYFEDFIKEWVLEWIGDIFTKEKLYQNQGIYEKMNELLGGDSWGGLIDRSVQFTFPNDRALFVTRMGDIPYVKNACNEKDNLYVESWGFYAGASAEGFFSEEGYHFPKRLLDKAFNPDGSINGNAPTFRECVKSYWKIYHQYKTYRDYIKANPSKKYAPAKYKIPIISNVLPDWFHTILDQAISKAEGAKKALYMKSELYRLKLNALIAFEKVHNMELQAHFAPVGLMFNKGTLSNWDQYQDQTIWDRVKDTGKDLFYRLDYSSGATLEQKRKEEKAFVEGEGKTRMVKTSIANTAGIKKWVDQAKEELKITKHWYTDIVDWARGDKEYDGSGWAHGARQSLAKSIGFTDGNIDNLFEAGIYSMLQGGEVDISNSQRLIKMINEDPAFIQYEKEIAEKIVNHPKFGKEEINLIDNKGIQLGGKRAKGNMLDQFKNPFSAKYRDTWKVAANELTWLLRSIGVTSTINVKKSGVTNINHVFNDRFDLRASEDGSRSIEYDVVSIISGFLYHDIAGGNDLMKVKGNWTNSYNKSKIDWMANGDERIKKMMENMKQKQDSIIKEYNKTDDYNRATFPFGN
;
A
#
# COMPACT_ATOMS: atom_id res chain seq x y z
N MET A 1 2.99 27.24 19.75
CA MET A 1 2.23 28.15 18.86
C MET A 1 3.11 28.52 17.66
N SER A 2 2.69 28.20 16.42
CA SER A 2 3.36 28.66 15.19
C SER A 2 2.37 28.80 14.03
N ARG A 3 2.00 30.07 13.81
CA ARG A 3 1.42 30.78 12.66
C ARG A 3 0.73 29.98 11.54
N THR A 4 -0.59 30.10 11.50
CA THR A 4 -1.46 29.88 10.33
C THR A 4 -0.98 30.71 9.13
N ARG A 5 -0.66 30.05 8.01
CA ARG A 5 -0.37 30.70 6.70
C ARG A 5 -1.57 30.47 5.78
N ILE A 6 -2.25 31.55 5.42
CA ILE A 6 -3.32 31.53 4.41
C ILE A 6 -2.64 31.56 3.03
N VAL A 7 -2.96 30.58 2.19
CA VAL A 7 -2.48 30.45 0.81
C VAL A 7 -3.69 30.58 -0.12
N LYS A 8 -3.61 31.41 -1.16
CA LYS A 8 -4.56 31.39 -2.29
C LYS A 8 -3.95 30.56 -3.42
N GLY A 9 -4.59 29.44 -3.74
CA GLY A 9 -4.22 28.50 -4.80
C GLY A 9 -4.85 27.12 -4.56
N ASN A 10 -5.23 26.40 -5.61
CA ASN A 10 -5.82 25.06 -5.50
C ASN A 10 -4.75 24.04 -5.08
N ILE A 11 -4.59 23.86 -3.78
CA ILE A 11 -3.69 22.85 -3.19
C ILE A 11 -4.26 21.47 -3.45
N THR A 12 -3.53 20.64 -4.18
CA THR A 12 -4.00 19.30 -4.58
C THR A 12 -3.67 18.23 -3.55
N LYS A 13 -2.66 18.43 -2.70
CA LYS A 13 -2.27 17.49 -1.64
C LYS A 13 -1.46 18.15 -0.52
N VAL A 14 -1.79 17.82 0.73
CA VAL A 14 -0.97 18.10 1.94
C VAL A 14 -0.74 16.79 2.67
N ILE A 15 0.50 16.51 3.06
CA ILE A 15 0.86 15.33 3.86
C ILE A 15 1.56 15.83 5.12
N GLY A 16 1.11 15.38 6.30
CA GLY A 16 1.44 16.01 7.59
C GLY A 16 2.92 16.02 7.98
N GLY A 17 3.31 17.00 8.81
CA GLY A 17 4.70 17.24 9.25
C GLY A 17 5.43 18.30 8.42
N ASN A 18 6.74 18.45 8.63
CA ASN A 18 7.59 19.51 8.05
C ASN A 18 7.82 19.43 6.51
N TYR A 19 6.92 18.87 5.68
CA TYR A 19 7.20 18.69 4.24
C TYR A 19 6.02 18.90 3.26
N LYS A 20 6.39 19.52 2.12
CA LYS A 20 5.85 19.60 0.72
C LYS A 20 4.36 19.88 0.45
N ARG A 21 4.12 20.88 -0.41
CA ARG A 21 2.80 21.30 -0.94
C ARG A 21 2.82 21.26 -2.47
N TYR A 22 1.77 20.70 -3.06
CA TYR A 22 1.58 20.65 -4.51
C TYR A 22 0.44 21.58 -4.91
N SER A 23 0.65 22.38 -5.95
CA SER A 23 -0.36 23.31 -6.49
C SER A 23 -0.41 23.17 -8.00
N LYS A 24 -1.62 23.17 -8.54
CA LYS A 24 -1.88 23.20 -9.99
C LYS A 24 -1.71 24.61 -10.57
N ASP A 25 -1.83 25.62 -9.70
CA ASP A 25 -1.75 27.04 -10.03
C ASP A 25 -0.49 27.69 -9.43
N ASN A 26 -0.09 28.86 -9.93
CA ASN A 26 1.01 29.64 -9.36
C ASN A 26 0.72 29.98 -7.89
N ILE A 27 1.69 29.73 -7.00
CA ILE A 27 1.56 30.06 -5.59
C ILE A 27 2.08 31.47 -5.36
N GLU A 28 1.19 32.40 -4.99
CA GLU A 28 1.58 33.71 -4.48
C GLU A 28 1.80 33.67 -2.97
N ASN A 29 3.03 33.96 -2.54
CA ASN A 29 3.41 33.97 -1.14
C ASN A 29 3.47 35.42 -0.64
N ILE A 30 2.46 35.86 0.13
CA ILE A 30 2.29 37.27 0.52
C ILE A 30 3.42 37.78 1.47
N GLY A 31 4.35 36.92 1.90
CA GLY A 31 5.50 37.30 2.74
C GLY A 31 6.86 37.40 2.03
N SER A 32 6.97 36.96 0.77
CA SER A 32 8.24 36.97 0.03
C SER A 32 7.91 37.24 -1.44
N LYS A 33 8.49 38.28 -2.06
CA LYS A 33 8.28 38.67 -3.46
C LYS A 33 8.84 37.65 -4.47
N VAL A 34 8.46 36.37 -4.36
CA VAL A 34 8.83 35.28 -5.25
C VAL A 34 7.54 34.64 -5.74
N ILE A 35 7.22 34.87 -7.01
CA ILE A 35 6.16 34.14 -7.73
C ILE A 35 6.81 32.87 -8.25
N GLN A 36 6.39 31.70 -7.77
CA GLN A 36 6.86 30.42 -8.30
C GLN A 36 5.92 29.95 -9.41
N ILE A 37 6.45 29.81 -10.62
CA ILE A 37 5.73 29.33 -11.81
C ILE A 37 5.68 27.80 -11.76
N GLY A 38 4.47 27.23 -11.73
CA GLY A 38 4.28 25.79 -11.83
C GLY A 38 4.63 25.27 -13.23
N LYS A 39 5.39 24.18 -13.33
CA LYS A 39 5.56 23.39 -14.57
C LYS A 39 4.80 22.07 -14.44
N GLU A 40 4.21 21.60 -15.55
CA GLU A 40 3.38 20.38 -15.64
C GLU A 40 4.09 19.09 -15.17
N GLU A 41 5.42 19.07 -15.18
CA GLU A 41 6.22 17.99 -14.60
C GLU A 41 6.85 18.49 -13.29
N GLY A 42 6.18 18.19 -12.17
CA GLY A 42 6.54 18.70 -10.85
C GLY A 42 7.99 18.39 -10.45
N VAL A 43 8.67 19.37 -9.85
CA VAL A 43 9.99 19.18 -9.22
C VAL A 43 9.85 18.25 -8.02
N SER A 44 10.53 17.10 -8.06
CA SER A 44 10.61 16.16 -6.94
C SER A 44 11.73 16.55 -5.97
N TYR A 45 11.45 16.46 -4.68
CA TYR A 45 12.47 16.38 -3.65
C TYR A 45 12.26 15.05 -2.93
N GLY A 46 13.31 14.32 -2.60
CA GLY A 46 13.34 13.25 -1.58
C GLY A 46 12.57 11.96 -1.84
N ILE A 47 13.14 10.87 -1.35
CA ILE A 47 12.69 9.48 -1.39
C ILE A 47 11.29 9.35 -0.75
N ASN A 48 10.37 8.60 -1.38
CA ASN A 48 9.26 7.97 -0.66
C ASN A 48 9.86 6.81 0.14
N GLU A 49 10.30 7.07 1.36
CA GLU A 49 10.39 6.01 2.35
C GLU A 49 8.97 5.50 2.62
N GLU A 50 8.82 4.24 3.04
CA GLU A 50 7.58 3.82 3.68
C GLU A 50 7.25 4.86 4.74
N PRO A 51 6.00 5.39 4.78
CA PRO A 51 5.66 6.39 5.77
C PRO A 51 6.09 5.85 7.15
N PRO A 52 6.87 6.63 7.93
CA PRO A 52 7.29 6.18 9.25
C PRO A 52 6.05 5.70 9.98
N LYS A 53 6.08 4.44 10.47
CA LYS A 53 4.99 3.85 11.25
C LYS A 53 4.54 4.91 12.25
N ALA A 54 3.29 5.35 12.16
CA ALA A 54 2.80 6.49 12.94
C ALA A 54 3.26 6.32 14.40
N PRO A 55 3.89 7.35 15.01
CA PRO A 55 4.44 7.23 16.34
C PRO A 55 3.33 6.78 17.30
N MET A 56 3.64 5.82 18.18
CA MET A 56 2.69 5.37 19.18
C MET A 56 2.29 6.56 20.04
N LEU A 57 0.99 6.83 20.08
CA LEU A 57 0.45 7.91 20.89
C LEU A 57 0.70 7.57 22.37
N ASN A 58 1.24 8.54 23.11
CA ASN A 58 1.49 8.40 24.54
C ASN A 58 0.20 8.72 25.30
N PHE A 59 -0.58 7.69 25.60
CA PHE A 59 -1.79 7.79 26.41
C PHE A 59 -1.54 7.16 27.77
N SER A 60 -2.12 7.76 28.82
CA SER A 60 -2.07 7.22 30.17
C SER A 60 -2.83 5.89 30.32
N GLU A 61 -3.78 5.62 29.43
CA GLU A 61 -4.58 4.40 29.36
C GLU A 61 -4.85 4.06 27.89
N PRO A 62 -5.02 2.77 27.54
CA PRO A 62 -5.37 2.37 26.19
C PRO A 62 -6.77 2.83 25.79
N ILE A 63 -7.01 2.89 24.48
CA ILE A 63 -8.29 3.32 23.89
C ILE A 63 -8.84 2.18 23.04
N LEU A 64 -10.07 1.77 23.34
CA LEU A 64 -10.85 0.85 22.51
C LEU A 64 -11.36 1.60 21.28
N ASN A 65 -10.81 1.28 20.10
CA ASN A 65 -11.27 1.83 18.83
C ASN A 65 -11.17 0.77 17.73
N GLY A 66 -12.31 0.15 17.43
CA GLY A 66 -12.41 -0.91 16.43
C GLY A 66 -12.49 -0.42 14.99
N ASP A 67 -12.76 -1.36 14.09
CA ASP A 67 -13.08 -1.12 12.69
C ASP A 67 -14.33 -1.90 12.27
N VAL A 68 -15.13 -1.31 11.38
CA VAL A 68 -16.25 -1.99 10.72
C VAL A 68 -15.95 -2.11 9.23
N ILE A 69 -16.06 -3.32 8.68
CA ILE A 69 -15.80 -3.63 7.28
C ILE A 69 -17.09 -4.10 6.62
N PHE A 70 -17.60 -3.35 5.65
CA PHE A 70 -18.78 -3.69 4.87
C PHE A 70 -18.39 -4.38 3.58
N CYS A 71 -18.74 -5.65 3.44
CA CYS A 71 -18.55 -6.44 2.23
C CYS A 71 -19.85 -6.43 1.42
N ASN A 72 -19.87 -5.74 0.28
CA ASN A 72 -21.09 -5.57 -0.50
C ASN A 72 -21.24 -6.64 -1.60
N GLY A 73 -22.45 -7.14 -1.83
CA GLY A 73 -22.74 -8.08 -2.90
C GLY A 73 -23.19 -7.42 -4.21
N TYR A 74 -23.42 -8.25 -5.21
CA TYR A 74 -24.02 -7.93 -6.51
C TYR A 74 -25.37 -7.19 -6.35
N LEU A 75 -25.65 -6.20 -7.23
CA LEU A 75 -26.89 -5.39 -7.31
C LEU A 75 -27.02 -4.16 -6.37
N SER A 76 -25.95 -3.37 -6.17
CA SER A 76 -26.08 -2.06 -5.49
C SER A 76 -27.12 -1.10 -6.13
N SER A 77 -27.58 -1.38 -7.36
CA SER A 77 -28.91 -0.99 -7.85
C SER A 77 -29.23 -1.68 -9.20
N PRO A 78 -30.34 -2.43 -9.35
CA PRO A 78 -30.71 -3.09 -10.61
C PRO A 78 -31.08 -2.11 -11.73
N LYS A 79 -31.49 -0.88 -11.40
CA LYS A 79 -31.73 0.19 -12.39
C LYS A 79 -30.44 0.88 -12.85
N LYS A 80 -29.36 0.74 -12.06
CA LYS A 80 -28.12 1.53 -12.19
C LYS A 80 -26.86 0.66 -12.36
N ASN A 81 -27.00 -0.64 -12.58
CA ASN A 81 -25.88 -1.53 -12.90
C ASN A 81 -26.30 -2.58 -13.94
N PRO A 82 -26.74 -2.12 -15.13
CA PRO A 82 -27.21 -3.01 -16.18
C PRO A 82 -26.09 -3.92 -16.72
N GLY A 83 -24.82 -3.51 -16.66
CA GLY A 83 -23.70 -4.32 -17.15
C GLY A 83 -23.49 -5.61 -16.35
N SER A 84 -23.60 -5.54 -15.01
CA SER A 84 -23.53 -6.73 -14.16
C SER A 84 -24.74 -7.63 -14.42
N TYR A 85 -25.94 -7.03 -14.47
CA TYR A 85 -27.20 -7.68 -14.79
C TYR A 85 -27.19 -8.38 -16.16
N LEU A 86 -26.67 -7.70 -17.18
CA LEU A 86 -26.57 -8.21 -18.54
C LEU A 86 -25.50 -9.30 -18.63
N ASN A 87 -24.32 -9.15 -18.03
CA ASN A 87 -23.30 -10.22 -18.01
C ASN A 87 -23.83 -11.52 -17.42
N VAL A 88 -24.62 -11.41 -16.36
CA VAL A 88 -25.32 -12.54 -15.76
C VAL A 88 -26.29 -13.18 -16.72
N ILE A 89 -27.10 -12.38 -17.40
CA ILE A 89 -28.13 -12.87 -18.32
C ILE A 89 -27.53 -13.42 -19.63
N VAL A 90 -26.44 -12.83 -20.13
CA VAL A 90 -25.75 -13.25 -21.37
C VAL A 90 -24.61 -14.24 -21.12
N ASP A 91 -24.49 -14.76 -19.89
CA ASP A 91 -23.48 -15.75 -19.52
C ASP A 91 -22.03 -15.31 -19.83
N LYS A 92 -21.72 -14.02 -19.62
CA LYS A 92 -20.38 -13.49 -19.83
C LYS A 92 -19.58 -13.46 -18.52
N VAL A 93 -18.39 -14.03 -18.55
CA VAL A 93 -17.37 -13.87 -17.50
C VAL A 93 -16.87 -12.42 -17.55
N PRO A 94 -17.06 -11.62 -16.49
CA PRO A 94 -16.62 -10.22 -16.47
C PRO A 94 -15.13 -10.03 -16.79
N ASP A 95 -14.32 -11.07 -16.54
CA ASP A 95 -12.88 -11.05 -16.74
C ASP A 95 -12.35 -11.70 -18.02
N ASP A 96 -13.18 -12.44 -18.73
CA ASP A 96 -12.83 -13.00 -20.03
C ASP A 96 -13.07 -11.97 -21.13
N VAL A 97 -12.01 -11.25 -21.49
CA VAL A 97 -12.04 -10.22 -22.53
C VAL A 97 -12.51 -10.77 -23.87
N SER A 98 -12.31 -12.08 -24.12
CA SER A 98 -12.76 -12.74 -25.35
C SER A 98 -14.29 -12.86 -25.45
N GLN A 99 -14.98 -12.86 -24.31
CA GLN A 99 -16.44 -12.89 -24.25
C GLN A 99 -17.07 -11.49 -24.43
N ASN A 100 -16.23 -10.44 -24.53
CA ASN A 100 -16.64 -9.04 -24.62
C ASN A 100 -17.67 -8.66 -23.52
N PRO A 101 -17.36 -8.89 -22.22
CA PRO A 101 -18.25 -8.60 -21.12
C PRO A 101 -18.52 -7.11 -20.97
N MET A 102 -19.74 -6.77 -20.58
CA MET A 102 -20.10 -5.42 -20.16
C MET A 102 -19.54 -5.21 -18.75
N ARG A 103 -18.21 -4.98 -18.64
CA ARG A 103 -17.52 -4.82 -17.36
C ARG A 103 -18.18 -3.73 -16.52
N GLY A 104 -19.03 -4.14 -15.58
CA GLY A 104 -19.51 -3.31 -14.48
C GLY A 104 -18.43 -3.24 -13.39
N ALA A 105 -18.79 -2.70 -12.23
CA ALA A 105 -17.92 -2.55 -11.06
C ALA A 105 -17.72 -3.86 -10.26
N ASN A 106 -17.47 -4.99 -10.94
CA ASN A 106 -17.18 -6.26 -10.26
C ASN A 106 -15.78 -6.26 -9.64
N MET A 107 -15.62 -7.10 -8.63
CA MET A 107 -14.35 -7.37 -7.97
C MET A 107 -13.35 -7.95 -8.96
N ASN A 108 -12.08 -7.58 -8.82
CA ASN A 108 -11.04 -7.98 -9.76
C ASN A 108 -10.59 -9.43 -9.51
N GLU A 109 -11.05 -10.40 -10.32
CA GLU A 109 -10.66 -11.81 -10.17
C GLU A 109 -9.22 -12.10 -10.62
N LYS A 110 -8.55 -11.15 -11.31
CA LYS A 110 -7.15 -11.31 -11.77
C LYS A 110 -6.13 -10.80 -10.75
N LYS A 111 -6.49 -9.77 -9.99
CA LYS A 111 -5.66 -9.21 -8.92
C LYS A 111 -6.48 -9.19 -7.64
N ILE A 112 -6.30 -10.24 -6.84
CA ILE A 112 -7.16 -10.52 -5.69
C ILE A 112 -6.94 -9.58 -4.49
N THR A 113 -5.99 -8.66 -4.60
CA THR A 113 -5.64 -7.63 -3.61
C THR A 113 -5.75 -6.20 -4.16
N ASP A 114 -6.52 -6.01 -5.25
CA ASP A 114 -6.64 -4.71 -5.92
C ASP A 114 -7.13 -3.61 -4.96
N ASN A 115 -6.43 -2.48 -4.96
CA ASN A 115 -6.77 -1.35 -4.08
C ASN A 115 -8.11 -0.73 -4.45
N VAL A 116 -8.57 -0.87 -5.70
CA VAL A 116 -9.87 -0.35 -6.14
C VAL A 116 -11.06 -1.16 -5.61
N ASP A 117 -10.81 -2.29 -4.95
CA ASP A 117 -11.83 -3.10 -4.30
C ASP A 117 -11.90 -2.85 -2.79
N ILE A 118 -11.05 -1.97 -2.23
CA ILE A 118 -11.01 -1.61 -0.80
C ILE A 118 -11.02 -0.09 -0.64
N TYR A 119 -12.01 0.46 0.05
CA TYR A 119 -12.08 1.90 0.35
C TYR A 119 -12.32 2.17 1.83
N THR A 120 -11.71 3.21 2.38
CA THR A 120 -12.22 3.84 3.62
C THR A 120 -13.42 4.76 3.30
N ASN A 121 -14.20 5.11 4.31
CA ASN A 121 -15.27 6.09 4.16
C ASN A 121 -14.80 7.45 3.61
N ASP A 122 -13.62 7.91 4.05
CA ASP A 122 -13.06 9.18 3.58
C ASP A 122 -12.53 9.07 2.15
N GLU A 123 -11.88 7.96 1.78
CA GLU A 123 -11.44 7.70 0.41
C GLU A 123 -12.63 7.65 -0.55
N LEU A 124 -13.72 6.99 -0.13
CA LEU A 124 -14.98 6.96 -0.86
C LEU A 124 -15.55 8.38 -1.03
N GLU A 125 -15.60 9.19 0.03
CA GLU A 125 -16.11 10.57 -0.04
C GLU A 125 -15.23 11.50 -0.89
N ILE A 126 -13.91 11.36 -0.84
CA ILE A 126 -12.96 12.14 -1.65
C ILE A 126 -13.10 11.82 -3.13
N ASP A 127 -13.17 10.55 -3.50
CA ASP A 127 -13.33 10.12 -4.89
C ASP A 127 -14.65 10.69 -5.48
N ASN A 128 -15.72 10.70 -4.68
CA ASN A 128 -16.99 11.33 -5.05
C ASN A 128 -16.87 12.83 -5.34
N ARG A 129 -16.09 13.56 -4.53
CA ARG A 129 -15.89 15.01 -4.68
C ARG A 129 -14.99 15.36 -5.88
N GLN A 130 -14.11 14.46 -6.31
CA GLN A 130 -13.12 14.71 -7.36
C GLN A 130 -13.60 14.41 -8.80
N GLY A 131 -14.72 13.70 -8.98
CA GLY A 131 -15.23 13.40 -10.33
C GLY A 131 -16.72 13.07 -10.45
N GLY A 132 -17.45 12.90 -9.34
CA GLY A 132 -18.90 12.70 -9.38
C GLY A 132 -19.67 14.02 -9.55
N GLY A 133 -19.29 15.05 -8.78
CA GLY A 133 -20.03 16.31 -8.65
C GLY A 133 -20.22 17.14 -9.93
N THR A 134 -19.27 17.09 -10.87
CA THR A 134 -19.27 17.93 -12.09
C THR A 134 -20.22 17.44 -13.17
N LEU A 135 -20.67 16.18 -13.12
CA LEU A 135 -21.73 15.64 -13.99
C LEU A 135 -23.14 15.97 -13.48
N TYR A 136 -23.31 16.36 -12.21
CA TYR A 136 -24.63 16.67 -11.62
C TYR A 136 -25.09 18.12 -11.86
N SER A 137 -24.23 18.99 -12.40
CA SER A 137 -24.54 20.39 -12.71
C SER A 137 -24.79 20.67 -14.20
N ASP A 138 -24.76 19.64 -15.06
CA ASP A 138 -24.98 19.78 -16.49
C ASP A 138 -26.48 19.71 -16.84
N PRO A 139 -27.07 20.76 -17.46
CA PRO A 139 -28.48 20.76 -17.87
C PRO A 139 -28.83 19.76 -18.99
N ASN A 140 -27.86 19.09 -19.64
CA ASN A 140 -28.08 18.07 -20.68
C ASN A 140 -28.07 16.60 -20.16
N TYR A 141 -28.30 16.43 -18.85
CA TYR A 141 -28.18 15.22 -18.04
C TYR A 141 -28.82 13.91 -18.56
N GLU A 142 -29.87 13.95 -19.39
CA GLU A 142 -30.51 12.73 -19.94
C GLU A 142 -29.62 11.99 -20.96
N THR A 143 -28.68 12.68 -21.61
CA THR A 143 -27.83 12.09 -22.67
C THR A 143 -26.49 11.53 -22.16
N THR A 144 -26.10 11.90 -20.93
CA THR A 144 -24.84 11.50 -20.28
C THR A 144 -25.01 10.34 -19.29
N GLU A 145 -26.21 9.78 -19.15
CA GLU A 145 -26.51 8.65 -18.27
C GLU A 145 -25.65 7.41 -18.57
N ASN A 146 -25.24 7.22 -19.84
CA ASN A 146 -24.33 6.15 -20.28
C ASN A 146 -22.89 6.26 -19.73
N TYR A 147 -22.47 7.43 -19.24
CA TYR A 147 -21.11 7.63 -18.70
C TYR A 147 -21.07 7.63 -17.17
N ARG A 148 -22.23 7.62 -16.49
CA ARG A 148 -22.32 7.49 -15.00
C ARG A 148 -21.64 6.22 -14.48
N TRP A 149 -21.83 5.13 -15.21
CA TRP A 149 -21.44 3.76 -14.84
C TRP A 149 -19.93 3.53 -14.70
N ILE A 150 -19.10 4.45 -15.22
CA ILE A 150 -17.64 4.28 -15.28
C ILE A 150 -16.95 4.99 -14.09
N PHE A 151 -17.57 5.97 -13.44
CA PHE A 151 -16.82 6.95 -12.64
C PHE A 151 -17.33 7.30 -11.23
N ALA A 152 -18.29 6.59 -10.65
CA ALA A 152 -18.69 6.87 -9.25
C ALA A 152 -18.36 5.70 -8.32
N ALA A 153 -17.32 5.82 -7.48
CA ALA A 153 -17.11 4.91 -6.34
C ALA A 153 -18.34 4.85 -5.41
N LYS A 154 -19.14 5.92 -5.35
CA LYS A 154 -20.53 5.89 -4.86
C LYS A 154 -21.33 4.73 -5.44
N GLU A 155 -21.41 4.53 -6.75
CA GLU A 155 -22.28 3.48 -7.31
C GLU A 155 -21.77 2.05 -7.04
N LYS A 156 -20.46 1.90 -6.77
CA LYS A 156 -19.82 0.64 -6.36
C LYS A 156 -20.13 0.25 -4.90
N PHE A 157 -20.33 1.22 -4.01
CA PHE A 157 -20.39 1.01 -2.55
C PHE A 157 -21.60 1.65 -1.82
N GLU A 158 -22.27 2.64 -2.42
CA GLU A 158 -23.23 3.55 -1.76
C GLU A 158 -24.61 2.95 -1.51
N GLY A 159 -25.08 1.97 -2.28
CA GLY A 159 -26.52 1.63 -2.29
C GLY A 159 -27.18 1.44 -0.91
N TYR A 160 -26.47 0.83 0.05
CA TYR A 160 -27.09 0.41 1.31
C TYR A 160 -26.40 0.85 2.60
N TRP A 161 -25.11 1.17 2.65
CA TRP A 161 -24.45 1.44 3.95
C TRP A 161 -24.36 2.94 4.27
N GLU A 162 -24.39 3.79 3.25
CA GLU A 162 -24.39 5.25 3.41
C GLU A 162 -25.80 5.86 3.32
N GLY A 163 -26.83 5.01 3.28
CA GLY A 163 -28.24 5.39 3.39
C GLY A 163 -28.55 6.11 4.71
N TYR A 164 -29.63 6.90 4.72
CA TYR A 164 -29.98 7.74 5.85
C TYR A 164 -31.08 7.11 6.70
N ASP A 165 -30.80 6.92 8.00
CA ASP A 165 -31.83 6.58 8.96
C ASP A 165 -32.66 7.81 9.29
N ASN A 166 -33.92 7.77 8.86
CA ASN A 166 -34.88 8.82 9.11
C ASN A 166 -35.21 9.02 10.60
N VAL A 167 -34.95 8.02 11.45
CA VAL A 167 -35.17 8.09 12.91
C VAL A 167 -33.98 8.75 13.61
N THR A 168 -32.78 8.17 13.50
CA THR A 168 -31.59 8.71 14.19
C THR A 168 -30.97 9.91 13.49
N LYS A 169 -31.40 10.22 12.26
CA LYS A 169 -30.84 11.30 11.42
C LYS A 169 -29.36 11.08 11.08
N LYS A 170 -28.92 9.82 11.05
CA LYS A 170 -27.53 9.39 10.81
C LYS A 170 -27.45 8.48 9.58
N ARG A 171 -26.25 8.35 9.02
CA ARG A 171 -25.98 7.33 8.00
C ARG A 171 -25.97 5.94 8.65
N TYR A 172 -26.40 4.91 7.94
CA TYR A 172 -26.43 3.54 8.49
C TYR A 172 -25.03 3.09 8.95
N SER A 173 -23.98 3.35 8.18
CA SER A 173 -22.58 3.08 8.54
C SER A 173 -22.18 3.75 9.86
N GLN A 174 -22.71 4.94 10.15
CA GLN A 174 -22.49 5.63 11.41
C GLN A 174 -23.15 4.89 12.58
N VAL A 175 -24.35 4.33 12.40
CA VAL A 175 -25.02 3.53 13.43
C VAL A 175 -24.19 2.30 13.79
N PHE A 176 -23.64 1.59 12.81
CA PHE A 176 -22.72 0.46 13.06
C PHE A 176 -21.43 0.89 13.76
N LYS A 177 -20.79 1.97 13.29
CA LYS A 177 -19.57 2.50 13.90
C LYS A 177 -19.77 2.85 15.38
N GLU A 178 -20.87 3.51 15.70
CA GLU A 178 -21.21 3.88 17.08
C GLU A 178 -21.50 2.63 17.93
N TYR A 179 -22.19 1.64 17.37
CA TYR A 179 -22.54 0.42 18.08
C TYR A 179 -21.32 -0.47 18.40
N PHE A 180 -20.33 -0.53 17.50
CA PHE A 180 -19.14 -1.38 17.59
C PHE A 180 -17.84 -0.62 17.98
N HIS A 181 -17.95 0.60 18.53
CA HIS A 181 -16.81 1.42 18.96
C HIS A 181 -15.76 1.68 17.87
N ALA A 182 -16.18 1.86 16.62
CA ALA A 182 -15.32 2.08 15.45
C ALA A 182 -15.39 3.53 14.95
N LEU A 183 -15.15 4.50 15.82
CA LEU A 183 -15.33 5.92 15.53
C LEU A 183 -14.39 6.36 14.39
N SER A 184 -14.99 6.67 13.22
CA SER A 184 -14.34 7.02 11.95
C SER A 184 -13.63 5.88 11.19
N ASN A 185 -13.81 4.63 11.60
CA ASN A 185 -13.12 3.46 11.04
C ASN A 185 -14.08 2.53 10.28
N ALA A 186 -14.76 3.06 9.25
CA ALA A 186 -15.55 2.25 8.34
C ALA A 186 -14.79 2.01 7.03
N HIS A 187 -14.81 0.77 6.59
CA HIS A 187 -14.15 0.29 5.38
C HIS A 187 -15.15 -0.48 4.52
N PHE A 188 -14.91 -0.50 3.23
CA PHE A 188 -15.78 -1.13 2.25
C PHE A 188 -14.95 -2.06 1.37
N ILE A 189 -15.38 -3.30 1.25
CA ILE A 189 -14.81 -4.30 0.35
C ILE A 189 -15.85 -4.62 -0.71
N ASN A 190 -15.45 -4.51 -1.98
CA ASN A 190 -16.30 -4.92 -3.10
C ASN A 190 -16.41 -6.43 -3.04
N GLY A 191 -17.60 -7.00 -3.05
CA GLY A 191 -17.81 -8.46 -3.07
C GLY A 191 -18.59 -8.93 -4.30
N SER A 192 -18.85 -8.04 -5.27
CA SER A 192 -19.61 -8.36 -6.47
C SER A 192 -18.80 -9.23 -7.43
N HIS A 193 -19.26 -10.46 -7.67
CA HIS A 193 -18.67 -11.38 -8.64
C HIS A 193 -19.67 -11.73 -9.75
N GLY A 194 -19.18 -12.34 -10.84
CA GLY A 194 -20.07 -12.97 -11.82
C GLY A 194 -20.87 -14.13 -11.21
N LEU A 195 -21.99 -14.52 -11.83
CA LEU A 195 -22.77 -15.71 -11.40
C LEU A 195 -21.99 -17.03 -11.47
N GLN A 196 -20.86 -17.07 -12.18
CA GLN A 196 -20.00 -18.24 -12.27
C GLN A 196 -19.14 -18.45 -11.00
N SER A 197 -19.00 -17.44 -10.15
CA SER A 197 -18.15 -17.47 -8.96
C SER A 197 -18.93 -18.05 -7.77
N SER A 198 -18.48 -19.19 -7.26
CA SER A 198 -19.15 -19.92 -6.18
C SER A 198 -19.05 -19.21 -4.83
N GLY A 199 -19.92 -19.58 -3.87
CA GLY A 199 -19.79 -19.12 -2.49
C GLY A 199 -18.40 -19.46 -1.93
N ALA A 200 -17.90 -20.67 -2.20
CA ALA A 200 -16.57 -21.09 -1.82
C ALA A 200 -15.45 -20.22 -2.43
N HIS A 201 -15.52 -19.95 -3.74
CA HIS A 201 -14.53 -19.10 -4.43
C HIS A 201 -14.54 -17.66 -3.89
N ARG A 202 -15.71 -17.14 -3.51
CA ARG A 202 -15.84 -15.83 -2.89
C ARG A 202 -15.23 -15.81 -1.47
N VAL A 203 -15.40 -16.88 -0.68
CA VAL A 203 -14.70 -17.00 0.62
C VAL A 203 -13.19 -16.98 0.41
N GLU A 204 -12.69 -17.73 -0.56
CA GLU A 204 -11.27 -17.77 -0.94
C GLU A 204 -10.72 -16.40 -1.32
N HIS A 205 -11.43 -15.67 -2.18
CA HIS A 205 -11.05 -14.33 -2.60
C HIS A 205 -11.13 -13.34 -1.41
N GLY A 206 -12.13 -13.50 -0.54
CA GLY A 206 -12.25 -12.73 0.70
C GLY A 206 -11.05 -12.89 1.63
N ILE A 207 -10.43 -14.09 1.72
CA ILE A 207 -9.21 -14.31 2.52
C ILE A 207 -8.09 -13.35 2.10
N ALA A 208 -7.85 -13.24 0.80
CA ALA A 208 -6.81 -12.37 0.26
C ALA A 208 -7.12 -10.88 0.52
N GLN A 209 -8.36 -10.46 0.30
CA GLN A 209 -8.79 -9.08 0.54
C GLN A 209 -8.74 -8.70 2.03
N GLY A 210 -9.16 -9.60 2.92
CA GLY A 210 -9.07 -9.39 4.37
C GLY A 210 -7.62 -9.25 4.85
N TYR A 211 -6.72 -10.10 4.34
CA TYR A 211 -5.30 -9.99 4.64
C TYR A 211 -4.69 -8.67 4.10
N ALA A 212 -5.02 -8.31 2.86
CA ALA A 212 -4.57 -7.07 2.24
C ALA A 212 -5.05 -5.83 3.00
N TRP A 213 -6.33 -5.80 3.40
CA TRP A 213 -6.89 -4.76 4.25
C TRP A 213 -6.17 -4.69 5.60
N ALA A 214 -6.00 -5.82 6.29
CA ALA A 214 -5.39 -5.88 7.61
C ALA A 214 -3.96 -5.30 7.59
N LYS A 215 -3.17 -5.71 6.60
CA LYS A 215 -1.80 -5.22 6.38
C LYS A 215 -1.74 -3.73 6.08
N ARG A 216 -2.68 -3.20 5.29
CA ARG A 216 -2.66 -1.81 4.82
C ARG A 216 -3.32 -0.81 5.78
N LYS A 217 -4.34 -1.23 6.55
CA LYS A 217 -5.28 -0.31 7.23
C LYS A 217 -5.47 -0.55 8.73
N TRP A 218 -5.43 -1.79 9.22
CA TRP A 218 -5.79 -2.10 10.63
C TRP A 218 -4.83 -1.46 11.66
N ASN A 219 -3.55 -1.32 11.28
CA ASN A 219 -2.53 -0.62 12.07
C ASN A 219 -2.39 -1.16 13.51
N ILE A 220 -2.45 -2.49 13.68
CA ILE A 220 -1.96 -3.17 14.89
C ILE A 220 -0.43 -3.30 14.84
N LYS A 221 0.21 -3.51 16.00
CA LYS A 221 1.66 -3.80 16.10
C LYS A 221 1.90 -5.26 16.46
N GLU A 222 3.14 -5.70 16.25
CA GLU A 222 3.58 -7.03 16.65
C GLU A 222 3.49 -7.16 18.18
N LYS A 223 3.12 -8.35 18.66
CA LYS A 223 2.95 -8.59 20.10
C LYS A 223 4.21 -8.26 20.90
N SER A 224 5.38 -8.68 20.42
CA SER A 224 6.68 -8.38 21.04
C SER A 224 6.92 -6.87 21.23
N VAL A 225 6.57 -6.06 20.24
CA VAL A 225 6.71 -4.60 20.31
C VAL A 225 5.79 -3.98 21.35
N ILE A 226 4.58 -4.53 21.53
CA ILE A 226 3.65 -4.05 22.55
C ILE A 226 4.11 -4.48 23.95
N ASP A 227 4.49 -5.75 24.12
CA ASP A 227 4.99 -6.29 25.39
C ASP A 227 6.20 -5.49 25.91
N ASP A 228 7.11 -5.04 25.03
CA ASP A 228 8.27 -4.21 25.39
C ASP A 228 7.92 -2.78 25.86
N LEU A 229 6.73 -2.29 25.51
CA LEU A 229 6.36 -0.88 25.67
C LEU A 229 5.21 -0.66 26.65
N GLU A 230 4.34 -1.64 26.89
CA GLU A 230 3.13 -1.46 27.68
C GLU A 230 3.40 -1.01 29.13
N GLU A 231 4.50 -1.47 29.73
CA GLU A 231 4.91 -1.03 31.07
C GLU A 231 5.29 0.46 31.13
N LYS A 232 5.88 0.98 30.06
CA LYS A 232 6.37 2.38 29.97
C LYS A 232 5.33 3.32 29.37
N ASN A 233 4.46 2.80 28.52
CA ASN A 233 3.38 3.50 27.84
C ASN A 233 2.17 2.57 27.77
N PRO A 234 1.28 2.57 28.78
CA PRO A 234 0.06 1.77 28.77
C PRO A 234 -0.83 2.03 27.55
N GLY A 235 -0.73 3.22 26.94
CA GLY A 235 -1.39 3.56 25.69
C GLY A 235 -0.98 2.71 24.49
N ALA A 236 0.18 2.03 24.53
CA ALA A 236 0.65 1.14 23.47
C ALA A 236 -0.34 0.00 23.19
N LEU A 237 -1.07 -0.46 24.22
CA LEU A 237 -2.12 -1.47 24.09
C LEU A 237 -3.25 -1.06 23.13
N SER A 238 -3.44 0.24 22.86
CA SER A 238 -4.40 0.73 21.84
C SER A 238 -4.07 0.24 20.42
N TYR A 239 -2.88 -0.31 20.19
CA TYR A 239 -2.45 -0.88 18.91
C TYR A 239 -2.41 -2.42 18.94
N SER A 240 -3.07 -3.05 19.90
CA SER A 240 -3.30 -4.49 19.96
C SER A 240 -4.69 -4.87 19.41
N PRO A 241 -4.90 -6.13 18.99
CA PRO A 241 -6.22 -6.62 18.56
C PRO A 241 -7.30 -6.43 19.63
N GLN A 242 -7.00 -6.66 20.91
CA GLN A 242 -8.02 -6.56 21.98
C GLN A 242 -8.60 -5.15 22.17
N TYR A 243 -7.86 -4.11 21.77
CA TYR A 243 -8.32 -2.71 21.75
C TYR A 243 -8.72 -2.22 20.35
N LYS A 244 -8.56 -3.05 19.32
CA LYS A 244 -8.95 -2.77 17.93
C LYS A 244 -9.83 -3.87 17.34
N PRO A 245 -11.01 -4.12 17.94
CA PRO A 245 -11.89 -5.18 17.49
C PRO A 245 -12.42 -4.93 16.08
N ILE A 246 -12.65 -6.03 15.36
CA ILE A 246 -13.13 -5.98 13.99
C ILE A 246 -14.58 -6.47 13.92
N THR A 247 -15.42 -5.76 13.17
CA THR A 247 -16.74 -6.26 12.79
C THR A 247 -16.85 -6.32 11.27
N VAL A 248 -17.04 -7.51 10.72
CA VAL A 248 -17.23 -7.70 9.27
C VAL A 248 -18.71 -7.90 8.98
N VAL A 249 -19.28 -7.09 8.11
CA VAL A 249 -20.69 -7.12 7.74
C VAL A 249 -20.81 -7.45 6.26
N GLY A 250 -21.38 -8.61 5.93
CA GLY A 250 -21.60 -9.04 4.56
C GLY A 250 -23.08 -8.98 4.17
N HIS A 251 -23.37 -8.43 2.98
CA HIS A 251 -24.71 -8.49 2.38
C HIS A 251 -24.70 -9.23 1.05
N SER A 252 -25.74 -10.03 0.77
CA SER A 252 -25.87 -10.77 -0.49
C SER A 252 -24.62 -11.62 -0.79
N GLN A 253 -24.03 -11.49 -1.98
CA GLN A 253 -22.78 -12.16 -2.35
C GLN A 253 -21.60 -11.77 -1.45
N GLY A 254 -21.64 -10.56 -0.89
CA GLY A 254 -20.67 -10.05 0.06
C GLY A 254 -20.66 -10.82 1.38
N ALA A 255 -21.67 -11.64 1.68
CA ALA A 255 -21.65 -12.57 2.82
C ALA A 255 -20.51 -13.58 2.72
N ALA A 256 -20.30 -14.19 1.55
CA ALA A 256 -19.20 -15.13 1.35
C ALA A 256 -17.83 -14.43 1.46
N ILE A 257 -17.74 -13.22 0.92
CA ILE A 257 -16.54 -12.37 1.02
C ILE A 257 -16.27 -11.99 2.47
N ALA A 258 -17.31 -11.64 3.25
CA ALA A 258 -17.18 -11.32 4.67
C ALA A 258 -16.59 -12.48 5.49
N ALA A 259 -17.04 -13.71 5.22
CA ALA A 259 -16.50 -14.92 5.86
C ALA A 259 -15.00 -15.08 5.54
N GLY A 260 -14.61 -14.93 4.27
CA GLY A 260 -13.21 -14.95 3.86
C GLY A 260 -12.37 -13.82 4.47
N THR A 261 -12.88 -12.59 4.42
CA THR A 261 -12.25 -11.38 4.97
C THR A 261 -11.91 -11.57 6.45
N ALA A 262 -12.82 -12.15 7.23
CA ALA A 262 -12.57 -12.48 8.62
C ALA A 262 -11.36 -13.42 8.78
N LEU A 263 -11.27 -14.50 7.99
CA LEU A 263 -10.15 -15.43 8.01
C LEU A 263 -8.81 -14.77 7.65
N GLY A 264 -8.79 -13.91 6.63
CA GLY A 264 -7.58 -13.16 6.24
C GLY A 264 -7.07 -12.24 7.34
N ILE A 265 -7.99 -11.57 8.07
CA ILE A 265 -7.67 -10.70 9.21
C ILE A 265 -7.15 -11.52 10.40
N ILE A 266 -7.80 -12.65 10.71
CA ILE A 266 -7.36 -13.56 11.77
C ILE A 266 -5.95 -14.09 11.47
N TYR A 267 -5.67 -14.46 10.22
CA TYR A 267 -4.34 -14.91 9.80
C TYR A 267 -3.29 -13.81 9.97
N TYR A 268 -3.61 -12.55 9.61
CA TYR A 268 -2.69 -11.43 9.81
C TYR A 268 -2.37 -11.23 11.30
N ALA A 269 -3.36 -11.32 12.20
CA ALA A 269 -3.12 -11.25 13.65
C ALA A 269 -2.19 -12.37 14.15
N TYR A 270 -2.38 -13.60 13.65
CA TYR A 270 -1.51 -14.75 13.92
C TYR A 270 -0.05 -14.46 13.52
N GLU A 271 0.18 -13.90 12.32
CA GLU A 271 1.54 -13.52 11.87
C GLU A 271 2.18 -12.43 12.73
N MET A 272 1.36 -11.53 13.28
CA MET A 272 1.80 -10.46 14.18
C MET A 272 2.08 -10.97 15.61
N GLY A 273 1.95 -12.29 15.85
CA GLY A 273 2.27 -12.95 17.11
C GLY A 273 1.14 -12.91 18.16
N TRP A 274 -0.07 -12.49 17.78
CA TRP A 274 -1.22 -12.47 18.70
C TRP A 274 -1.91 -13.83 18.74
N GLU A 275 -2.21 -14.32 19.95
CA GLU A 275 -2.84 -15.64 20.14
C GLU A 275 -4.36 -15.62 19.95
N GLU A 276 -5.00 -14.49 20.24
CA GLU A 276 -6.45 -14.31 20.18
C GLU A 276 -6.82 -12.96 19.57
N ILE A 277 -7.99 -12.88 18.96
CA ILE A 277 -8.53 -11.68 18.30
C ILE A 277 -10.03 -11.54 18.59
N PRO A 278 -10.52 -10.33 18.90
CA PRO A 278 -11.94 -10.04 18.88
C PRO A 278 -12.45 -9.72 17.46
N ILE A 279 -13.28 -10.60 16.92
CA ILE A 279 -13.90 -10.41 15.61
C ILE A 279 -15.38 -10.81 15.63
N ASN A 280 -16.25 -9.96 15.09
CA ASN A 280 -17.68 -10.20 14.92
C ASN A 280 -18.00 -10.35 13.43
N ILE A 281 -18.94 -11.24 13.07
CA ILE A 281 -19.42 -11.36 11.69
C ILE A 281 -20.95 -11.20 11.63
N LEU A 282 -21.42 -10.34 10.73
CA LEU A 282 -22.84 -10.13 10.48
C LEU A 282 -23.16 -10.47 9.02
N PHE A 283 -24.11 -11.37 8.82
CA PHE A 283 -24.56 -11.81 7.50
C PHE A 283 -25.99 -11.35 7.25
N LEU A 284 -26.21 -10.44 6.30
CA LEU A 284 -27.52 -9.84 6.03
C LEU A 284 -27.99 -10.23 4.62
N GLY A 285 -29.18 -10.81 4.47
CA GLY A 285 -29.72 -11.23 3.17
C GLY A 285 -28.72 -12.11 2.40
N THR A 286 -28.38 -13.27 2.95
CA THR A 286 -27.23 -14.07 2.52
C THR A 286 -27.40 -14.70 1.15
N HIS A 287 -26.40 -14.55 0.27
CA HIS A 287 -26.28 -15.33 -0.97
C HIS A 287 -25.16 -16.37 -0.88
N GLN A 288 -25.51 -17.64 -0.76
CA GLN A 288 -24.57 -18.76 -0.66
C GLN A 288 -24.94 -19.91 -1.62
N PRO A 289 -24.56 -19.84 -2.91
CA PRO A 289 -24.92 -20.88 -3.86
C PRO A 289 -24.23 -22.22 -3.48
N GLN A 290 -25.04 -23.20 -3.06
CA GLN A 290 -24.68 -24.56 -2.68
C GLN A 290 -25.75 -25.58 -3.13
N GLY A 291 -25.41 -26.51 -4.02
CA GLY A 291 -26.21 -27.75 -4.10
C GLY A 291 -27.57 -27.66 -4.82
N LEU A 292 -27.72 -26.83 -5.85
CA LEU A 292 -28.85 -26.97 -6.77
C LEU A 292 -28.49 -27.99 -7.88
N TYR A 293 -28.69 -29.27 -7.62
CA TYR A 293 -28.39 -30.36 -8.56
C TYR A 293 -29.48 -31.44 -8.60
N GLY A 294 -29.40 -32.32 -9.59
CA GLY A 294 -30.27 -33.47 -9.75
C GLY A 294 -31.75 -33.10 -9.72
N LYS A 295 -32.54 -33.82 -8.93
CA LYS A 295 -33.99 -33.61 -8.84
C LYS A 295 -34.37 -32.23 -8.27
N ASN A 296 -33.55 -31.65 -7.38
CA ASN A 296 -33.81 -30.33 -6.81
C ASN A 296 -33.58 -29.23 -7.84
N TYR A 297 -32.58 -29.40 -8.71
CA TYR A 297 -32.35 -28.52 -9.85
C TYR A 297 -33.45 -28.64 -10.90
N GLU A 298 -33.79 -29.87 -11.29
CA GLU A 298 -34.87 -30.09 -12.24
C GLU A 298 -36.21 -29.59 -11.68
N HIS A 299 -36.46 -29.72 -10.37
CA HIS A 299 -37.63 -29.14 -9.74
C HIS A 299 -37.60 -27.61 -9.71
N PHE A 300 -36.47 -26.96 -9.41
CA PHE A 300 -36.34 -25.50 -9.51
C PHE A 300 -36.53 -25.00 -10.94
N LYS A 301 -35.90 -25.68 -11.91
CA LYS A 301 -36.04 -25.44 -13.34
C LYS A 301 -37.49 -25.62 -13.76
N ASN A 302 -38.17 -26.63 -13.26
CA ASN A 302 -39.58 -26.83 -13.55
C ASN A 302 -40.43 -25.74 -12.88
N TYR A 303 -40.25 -25.48 -11.60
CA TYR A 303 -41.03 -24.50 -10.83
C TYR A 303 -40.93 -23.06 -11.38
N TYR A 304 -39.72 -22.55 -11.60
CA TYR A 304 -39.50 -21.20 -12.14
C TYR A 304 -39.65 -21.14 -13.68
N PHE A 305 -39.47 -22.26 -14.40
CA PHE A 305 -39.27 -22.25 -15.84
C PHE A 305 -40.15 -23.21 -16.65
N GLU A 306 -41.14 -23.91 -16.07
CA GLU A 306 -41.76 -25.09 -16.72
C GLU A 306 -42.34 -24.80 -18.11
N ASP A 307 -42.86 -23.60 -18.40
CA ASP A 307 -43.34 -23.30 -19.76
C ASP A 307 -43.25 -21.81 -20.17
N PHE A 308 -43.21 -20.89 -19.20
CA PHE A 308 -43.20 -19.46 -19.48
C PHE A 308 -41.84 -18.98 -20.05
N ILE A 309 -40.73 -19.44 -19.46
CA ILE A 309 -39.34 -19.08 -19.83
C ILE A 309 -38.77 -20.07 -20.86
N LYS A 310 -39.23 -21.34 -20.87
CA LYS A 310 -38.78 -22.43 -21.76
C LYS A 310 -38.78 -22.11 -23.25
N GLU A 311 -39.79 -21.39 -23.73
CA GLU A 311 -39.99 -21.12 -25.16
C GLU A 311 -39.36 -19.80 -25.66
N TRP A 312 -39.11 -18.82 -24.79
CA TRP A 312 -38.64 -17.48 -25.21
C TRP A 312 -37.27 -17.11 -24.65
N VAL A 313 -36.92 -17.64 -23.49
CA VAL A 313 -35.82 -17.10 -22.71
C VAL A 313 -34.81 -18.19 -22.39
N LEU A 314 -35.20 -19.47 -22.31
CA LEU A 314 -34.29 -20.61 -22.10
C LEU A 314 -33.49 -21.06 -23.33
N GLU A 315 -33.70 -20.53 -24.53
CA GLU A 315 -32.67 -20.68 -25.59
C GLU A 315 -31.51 -19.69 -25.40
N TRP A 316 -31.65 -18.70 -24.52
CA TRP A 316 -30.66 -17.63 -24.32
C TRP A 316 -30.15 -17.57 -22.86
N ILE A 317 -31.02 -17.46 -21.87
CA ILE A 317 -30.77 -17.72 -20.43
C ILE A 317 -30.53 -19.22 -20.18
N GLY A 318 -30.91 -20.07 -21.15
CA GLY A 318 -30.50 -21.47 -21.19
C GLY A 318 -29.03 -21.61 -20.89
N ASP A 319 -28.15 -20.90 -21.57
CA ASP A 319 -26.70 -21.04 -21.39
C ASP A 319 -26.18 -20.72 -19.97
N ILE A 320 -26.92 -19.91 -19.20
CA ILE A 320 -26.65 -19.67 -17.76
C ILE A 320 -26.90 -20.94 -16.93
N PHE A 321 -27.90 -21.73 -17.32
CA PHE A 321 -28.49 -22.82 -16.54
C PHE A 321 -28.39 -24.21 -17.24
N THR A 322 -27.94 -24.31 -18.49
CA THR A 322 -27.89 -25.55 -19.30
C THR A 322 -26.62 -26.33 -19.05
N LYS A 323 -25.58 -25.68 -18.56
CA LYS A 323 -24.40 -26.34 -17.99
C LYS A 323 -24.66 -26.56 -16.50
N GLU A 324 -24.02 -27.58 -15.93
CA GLU A 324 -23.93 -27.85 -14.48
C GLU A 324 -23.26 -26.70 -13.67
N LYS A 325 -23.40 -25.43 -14.09
CA LYS A 325 -22.76 -24.23 -13.53
C LYS A 325 -23.30 -23.84 -12.15
N LEU A 326 -24.49 -24.31 -11.77
CA LEU A 326 -25.02 -24.20 -10.40
C LEU A 326 -24.57 -25.36 -9.50
N TYR A 327 -23.79 -26.31 -10.02
CA TYR A 327 -23.10 -27.28 -9.20
C TYR A 327 -21.96 -26.58 -8.46
N GLN A 328 -22.27 -26.10 -7.27
CA GLN A 328 -21.28 -25.66 -6.31
C GLN A 328 -21.41 -26.58 -5.11
N ASN A 329 -20.38 -27.40 -4.90
CA ASN A 329 -20.36 -28.40 -3.83
C ASN A 329 -20.37 -27.80 -2.43
N GLN A 330 -20.05 -26.50 -2.33
CA GLN A 330 -19.78 -25.85 -1.06
C GLN A 330 -20.29 -24.41 -1.08
N GLY A 331 -21.17 -24.10 -0.13
CA GLY A 331 -21.57 -22.74 0.22
C GLY A 331 -20.58 -22.13 1.22
N ILE A 332 -21.03 -21.16 1.99
CA ILE A 332 -20.21 -20.53 3.03
C ILE A 332 -19.86 -21.56 4.10
N TYR A 333 -20.85 -22.31 4.59
CA TYR A 333 -20.67 -23.25 5.69
C TYR A 333 -19.68 -24.37 5.37
N GLU A 334 -19.86 -25.06 4.23
CA GLU A 334 -18.99 -26.17 3.85
C GLU A 334 -17.57 -25.71 3.56
N LYS A 335 -17.42 -24.52 2.94
CA LYS A 335 -16.08 -24.00 2.66
C LYS A 335 -15.37 -23.57 3.93
N MET A 336 -16.06 -22.94 4.87
CA MET A 336 -15.50 -22.59 6.17
C MET A 336 -15.10 -23.84 6.96
N ASN A 337 -15.91 -24.90 6.94
CA ASN A 337 -15.56 -26.18 7.58
C ASN A 337 -14.33 -26.84 6.94
N GLU A 338 -14.24 -26.82 5.60
CA GLU A 338 -13.05 -27.30 4.88
C GLU A 338 -11.80 -26.53 5.29
N LEU A 339 -11.87 -25.20 5.29
CA LEU A 339 -10.72 -24.33 5.56
C LEU A 339 -10.26 -24.41 7.02
N LEU A 340 -11.17 -24.66 7.96
CA LEU A 340 -10.90 -24.65 9.40
C LEU A 340 -10.80 -26.06 10.02
N GLY A 341 -11.13 -27.12 9.27
CA GLY A 341 -11.02 -28.51 9.72
C GLY A 341 -12.07 -28.93 10.75
N GLY A 342 -13.24 -28.31 10.77
CA GLY A 342 -14.33 -28.68 11.69
C GLY A 342 -15.58 -27.80 11.60
N ASP A 343 -16.68 -28.31 12.16
CA ASP A 343 -18.03 -27.76 11.98
C ASP A 343 -18.38 -26.57 12.90
N SER A 344 -17.50 -26.26 13.87
CA SER A 344 -17.64 -25.13 14.80
C SER A 344 -16.95 -23.85 14.33
N TRP A 345 -16.30 -23.89 13.16
CA TRP A 345 -15.41 -22.83 12.66
C TRP A 345 -14.38 -22.36 13.70
N GLY A 346 -13.92 -23.28 14.58
CA GLY A 346 -12.99 -22.94 15.65
C GLY A 346 -13.53 -21.92 16.68
N GLY A 347 -14.86 -21.82 16.83
CA GLY A 347 -15.53 -20.85 17.70
C GLY A 347 -15.95 -19.56 16.99
N LEU A 348 -15.56 -19.36 15.73
CA LEU A 348 -15.95 -18.18 14.94
C LEU A 348 -17.45 -18.14 14.65
N ILE A 349 -18.10 -19.31 14.58
CA ILE A 349 -19.56 -19.40 14.39
C ILE A 349 -20.33 -18.76 15.55
N ASP A 350 -19.79 -18.86 16.77
CA ASP A 350 -20.36 -18.25 17.97
C ASP A 350 -20.15 -16.73 18.01
N ARG A 351 -19.37 -16.16 17.08
CA ARG A 351 -19.22 -14.71 16.89
C ARG A 351 -19.99 -14.18 15.68
N SER A 352 -20.83 -15.04 15.07
CA SER A 352 -21.57 -14.74 13.86
C SER A 352 -23.07 -14.60 14.13
N VAL A 353 -23.69 -13.59 13.53
CA VAL A 353 -25.16 -13.40 13.52
C VAL A 353 -25.61 -13.22 12.08
N GLN A 354 -26.79 -13.76 11.75
CA GLN A 354 -27.39 -13.54 10.44
C GLN A 354 -28.82 -13.01 10.52
N PHE A 355 -29.29 -12.40 9.44
CA PHE A 355 -30.69 -12.06 9.23
C PHE A 355 -31.04 -12.19 7.74
N THR A 356 -31.92 -13.13 7.42
CA THR A 356 -32.44 -13.36 6.06
C THR A 356 -33.93 -13.63 6.13
N PHE A 357 -34.73 -12.98 5.28
CA PHE A 357 -36.16 -13.24 5.23
C PHE A 357 -36.46 -14.58 4.55
N PRO A 358 -37.48 -15.33 5.01
CA PRO A 358 -37.97 -16.54 4.35
C PRO A 358 -38.26 -16.42 2.85
N ASN A 359 -38.75 -15.25 2.41
CA ASN A 359 -39.08 -14.94 1.02
C ASN A 359 -37.92 -14.30 0.23
N ASP A 360 -36.71 -14.30 0.78
CA ASP A 360 -35.47 -13.99 0.06
C ASP A 360 -35.10 -15.13 -0.91
N ARG A 361 -35.61 -15.05 -2.15
CA ARG A 361 -35.54 -16.12 -3.16
C ARG A 361 -35.41 -15.61 -4.59
N ALA A 362 -34.98 -14.37 -4.78
CA ALA A 362 -34.95 -13.73 -6.09
C ALA A 362 -34.18 -14.56 -7.14
N LEU A 363 -34.77 -14.76 -8.33
CA LEU A 363 -34.19 -15.47 -9.48
C LEU A 363 -32.71 -15.14 -9.79
N PHE A 364 -32.32 -13.86 -9.74
CA PHE A 364 -30.95 -13.38 -9.98
C PHE A 364 -30.01 -13.52 -8.77
N VAL A 365 -30.57 -13.89 -7.63
CA VAL A 365 -29.90 -14.11 -6.35
C VAL A 365 -30.21 -15.56 -5.97
N THR A 366 -29.63 -16.49 -6.72
CA THR A 366 -29.97 -17.92 -6.68
C THR A 366 -30.15 -18.42 -5.24
N ARG A 367 -31.32 -19.03 -5.00
CA ARG A 367 -31.83 -19.59 -3.75
C ARG A 367 -30.71 -20.18 -2.88
N MET A 368 -30.53 -19.71 -1.66
CA MET A 368 -30.24 -20.54 -0.47
C MET A 368 -30.42 -19.74 0.81
N GLY A 369 -31.01 -20.41 1.80
CA GLY A 369 -31.44 -19.83 3.07
C GLY A 369 -30.29 -19.48 4.00
N ASP A 370 -30.58 -19.59 5.29
CA ASP A 370 -29.68 -19.29 6.38
C ASP A 370 -28.39 -20.13 6.33
N ILE A 371 -27.27 -19.56 6.74
CA ILE A 371 -26.01 -20.28 6.96
C ILE A 371 -26.24 -21.22 8.15
N PRO A 372 -26.05 -22.55 7.99
CA PRO A 372 -26.25 -23.51 9.06
C PRO A 372 -25.52 -23.14 10.35
N TYR A 373 -26.19 -23.35 11.49
CA TYR A 373 -25.68 -23.15 12.86
C TYR A 373 -25.29 -21.70 13.25
N VAL A 374 -25.28 -20.75 12.32
CA VAL A 374 -25.16 -19.32 12.64
C VAL A 374 -26.46 -18.84 13.27
N LYS A 375 -26.38 -18.14 14.41
CA LYS A 375 -27.58 -17.59 15.08
C LYS A 375 -28.31 -16.63 14.14
N ASN A 376 -29.58 -16.91 13.88
CA ASN A 376 -30.40 -16.10 12.98
C ASN A 376 -31.41 -15.25 13.75
N ALA A 377 -31.28 -13.93 13.57
CA ALA A 377 -32.14 -12.92 14.19
C ALA A 377 -33.57 -12.91 13.61
N CYS A 378 -33.76 -13.48 12.41
CA CYS A 378 -35.06 -13.71 11.79
C CYS A 378 -35.76 -14.97 12.32
N ASN A 379 -35.07 -16.13 12.38
CA ASN A 379 -35.68 -17.41 12.79
C ASN A 379 -34.68 -18.43 13.35
N GLU A 380 -35.08 -19.25 14.34
CA GLU A 380 -34.23 -20.28 14.93
C GLU A 380 -34.31 -21.65 14.22
N LYS A 381 -35.30 -21.91 13.34
CA LYS A 381 -35.58 -23.30 12.90
C LYS A 381 -35.92 -23.60 11.43
N ASP A 382 -36.02 -22.64 10.50
CA ASP A 382 -36.57 -22.98 9.17
C ASP A 382 -35.61 -22.74 7.99
N ASN A 383 -35.10 -23.83 7.40
CA ASN A 383 -34.48 -23.80 6.07
C ASN A 383 -35.56 -24.15 5.02
N LEU A 384 -36.19 -23.13 4.45
CA LEU A 384 -37.45 -23.27 3.70
C LEU A 384 -37.22 -23.67 2.23
N TYR A 385 -37.93 -24.72 1.78
CA TYR A 385 -37.85 -25.29 0.44
C TYR A 385 -38.66 -24.52 -0.63
N VAL A 386 -38.36 -24.67 -1.93
CA VAL A 386 -39.08 -24.03 -3.08
C VAL A 386 -40.59 -24.27 -3.10
N GLU A 387 -41.05 -25.35 -2.49
CA GLU A 387 -42.47 -25.69 -2.38
C GLU A 387 -43.22 -24.84 -1.34
N SER A 388 -42.52 -23.92 -0.67
CA SER A 388 -43.01 -23.12 0.45
C SER A 388 -44.19 -22.20 0.14
N TRP A 389 -44.55 -21.98 -1.13
CA TRP A 389 -45.68 -21.12 -1.54
C TRP A 389 -46.61 -21.75 -2.60
N GLY A 390 -46.59 -23.09 -2.69
CA GLY A 390 -47.51 -23.85 -3.56
C GLY A 390 -48.89 -24.04 -2.93
N PHE A 391 -49.90 -24.30 -3.77
CA PHE A 391 -51.19 -24.77 -3.30
C PHE A 391 -51.07 -26.24 -2.88
N TYR A 392 -51.22 -26.49 -1.58
CA TYR A 392 -51.12 -27.81 -0.97
C TYR A 392 -52.39 -28.10 -0.16
N ALA A 393 -53.04 -29.23 -0.45
CA ALA A 393 -54.24 -29.66 0.27
C ALA A 393 -53.93 -30.37 1.61
N GLY A 394 -52.67 -30.39 2.05
CA GLY A 394 -52.21 -31.05 3.28
C GLY A 394 -52.08 -30.10 4.47
N ALA A 395 -51.74 -30.62 5.65
CA ALA A 395 -51.46 -29.80 6.83
C ALA A 395 -50.14 -29.01 6.67
N SER A 396 -50.07 -27.78 7.20
CA SER A 396 -48.83 -27.00 7.22
C SER A 396 -47.80 -27.63 8.16
N ALA A 397 -46.54 -27.73 7.71
CA ALA A 397 -45.42 -28.10 8.57
C ALA A 397 -45.17 -27.07 9.69
N GLU A 398 -44.44 -27.48 10.74
CA GLU A 398 -43.89 -26.54 11.72
C GLU A 398 -43.08 -25.46 10.98
N GLY A 399 -43.24 -24.18 11.36
CA GLY A 399 -42.62 -23.04 10.64
C GLY A 399 -43.48 -22.42 9.52
N PHE A 400 -44.65 -22.97 9.20
CA PHE A 400 -45.57 -22.45 8.18
C PHE A 400 -46.96 -22.12 8.74
N PHE A 401 -47.73 -21.32 8.01
CA PHE A 401 -49.18 -21.20 8.17
C PHE A 401 -49.89 -21.41 6.83
N SER A 402 -51.12 -21.90 6.87
CA SER A 402 -51.95 -22.09 5.67
C SER A 402 -52.98 -20.98 5.51
N GLU A 403 -53.20 -20.54 4.28
CA GLU A 403 -54.21 -19.55 3.92
C GLU A 403 -54.78 -19.86 2.54
N GLU A 404 -56.10 -20.10 2.46
CA GLU A 404 -56.80 -20.41 1.19
C GLU A 404 -56.15 -21.57 0.39
N GLY A 405 -55.61 -22.56 1.10
CA GLY A 405 -54.92 -23.73 0.52
C GLY A 405 -53.47 -23.47 0.06
N TYR A 406 -52.95 -22.25 0.26
CA TYR A 406 -51.52 -21.95 0.12
C TYR A 406 -50.83 -22.12 1.46
N HIS A 407 -49.59 -22.60 1.44
CA HIS A 407 -48.71 -22.56 2.62
C HIS A 407 -47.79 -21.36 2.50
N PHE A 408 -47.52 -20.67 3.61
CA PHE A 408 -46.57 -19.57 3.67
C PHE A 408 -45.65 -19.73 4.89
N PRO A 409 -44.35 -19.43 4.76
CA PRO A 409 -43.46 -19.41 5.90
C PRO A 409 -43.92 -18.41 6.97
N LYS A 410 -43.75 -18.75 8.23
CA LYS A 410 -43.82 -17.77 9.32
C LYS A 410 -42.71 -16.74 9.12
N ARG A 411 -42.93 -15.51 9.59
CA ARG A 411 -41.95 -14.41 9.59
C ARG A 411 -41.51 -13.94 8.18
N LEU A 412 -42.38 -14.05 7.18
CA LEU A 412 -42.13 -13.48 5.85
C LEU A 412 -42.20 -11.94 5.83
N LEU A 413 -41.55 -11.31 4.85
CA LEU A 413 -41.78 -9.90 4.54
C LEU A 413 -43.04 -9.78 3.66
N ASP A 414 -44.20 -9.59 4.29
CA ASP A 414 -45.51 -9.55 3.62
C ASP A 414 -46.03 -8.14 3.35
N LYS A 415 -45.16 -7.23 2.92
CA LYS A 415 -45.53 -5.83 2.66
C LYS A 415 -44.75 -5.30 1.47
N ALA A 416 -45.34 -4.31 0.81
CA ALA A 416 -44.66 -3.48 -0.16
C ALA A 416 -44.20 -2.17 0.48
N PHE A 417 -43.09 -1.64 -0.03
CA PHE A 417 -42.52 -0.37 0.42
C PHE A 417 -42.32 0.58 -0.75
N ASN A 418 -42.50 1.87 -0.48
CA ASN A 418 -42.17 2.95 -1.39
C ASN A 418 -40.64 3.14 -1.49
N PRO A 419 -40.13 3.88 -2.50
CA PRO A 419 -38.70 4.15 -2.63
C PRO A 419 -38.05 4.84 -1.41
N ASP A 420 -38.84 5.52 -0.59
CA ASP A 420 -38.39 6.17 0.65
C ASP A 420 -38.38 5.24 1.87
N GLY A 421 -38.74 3.97 1.69
CA GLY A 421 -38.80 2.96 2.75
C GLY A 421 -40.09 2.98 3.59
N SER A 422 -41.06 3.85 3.28
CA SER A 422 -42.38 3.85 3.93
C SER A 422 -43.25 2.69 3.45
N ILE A 423 -44.14 2.18 4.33
CA ILE A 423 -45.08 1.11 3.97
C ILE A 423 -46.06 1.63 2.91
N ASN A 424 -46.20 0.90 1.81
CA ASN A 424 -47.20 1.18 0.80
C ASN A 424 -48.48 0.36 1.06
N GLY A 425 -49.43 0.95 1.78
CA GLY A 425 -50.70 0.31 2.11
C GLY A 425 -51.65 0.08 0.92
N ASN A 426 -51.37 0.67 -0.25
CA ASN A 426 -52.18 0.52 -1.46
C ASN A 426 -51.63 -0.55 -2.42
N ALA A 427 -50.41 -1.02 -2.19
CA ALA A 427 -49.77 -2.04 -3.01
C ALA A 427 -50.09 -3.44 -2.47
N PRO A 428 -50.17 -4.45 -3.35
CA PRO A 428 -50.42 -5.83 -2.93
C PRO A 428 -49.26 -6.35 -2.08
N THR A 429 -49.60 -7.15 -1.08
CA THR A 429 -48.67 -7.92 -0.24
C THR A 429 -48.00 -9.05 -1.04
N PHE A 430 -46.96 -9.67 -0.46
CA PHE A 430 -46.29 -10.81 -1.08
C PHE A 430 -47.26 -11.98 -1.28
N ARG A 431 -48.05 -12.30 -0.26
CA ARG A 431 -49.06 -13.37 -0.34
C ARG A 431 -50.09 -13.12 -1.43
N GLU A 432 -50.61 -11.90 -1.55
CA GLU A 432 -51.55 -11.54 -2.62
C GLU A 432 -50.92 -11.65 -4.01
N CYS A 433 -49.66 -11.24 -4.17
CA CYS A 433 -48.90 -11.41 -5.41
C CYS A 433 -48.75 -12.89 -5.78
N VAL A 434 -48.41 -13.75 -4.81
CA VAL A 434 -48.26 -15.20 -5.02
C VAL A 434 -49.59 -15.84 -5.44
N LYS A 435 -50.68 -15.56 -4.73
CA LYS A 435 -52.01 -16.08 -5.07
C LYS A 435 -52.46 -15.64 -6.46
N SER A 436 -52.23 -14.37 -6.79
CA SER A 436 -52.53 -13.80 -8.11
C SER A 436 -51.70 -14.47 -9.22
N TYR A 437 -50.40 -14.66 -8.99
CA TYR A 437 -49.51 -15.36 -9.91
C TYR A 437 -50.01 -16.78 -10.20
N TRP A 438 -50.24 -17.60 -9.18
CA TRP A 438 -50.68 -18.98 -9.37
C TRP A 438 -52.02 -19.06 -10.10
N LYS A 439 -52.98 -18.20 -9.76
CA LYS A 439 -54.27 -18.11 -10.47
C LYS A 439 -54.07 -17.82 -11.96
N ILE A 440 -53.26 -16.83 -12.31
CA ILE A 440 -52.99 -16.44 -13.71
C ILE A 440 -52.18 -17.51 -14.43
N TYR A 441 -51.19 -18.10 -13.76
CA TYR A 441 -50.37 -19.18 -14.28
C TYR A 441 -51.23 -20.42 -14.62
N HIS A 442 -52.15 -20.83 -13.75
CA HIS A 442 -53.04 -21.96 -14.02
C HIS A 442 -53.98 -21.72 -15.21
N GLN A 443 -54.44 -20.48 -15.42
CA GLN A 443 -55.22 -20.12 -16.62
C GLN A 443 -54.37 -20.29 -17.89
N TYR A 444 -53.14 -19.78 -17.89
CA TYR A 444 -52.20 -19.97 -18.99
C TYR A 444 -51.89 -21.45 -19.22
N LYS A 445 -51.53 -22.20 -18.16
CA LYS A 445 -51.21 -23.63 -18.22
C LYS A 445 -52.35 -24.45 -18.83
N THR A 446 -53.57 -24.24 -18.34
CA THR A 446 -54.78 -24.90 -18.87
C THR A 446 -54.98 -24.60 -20.34
N TYR A 447 -54.85 -23.33 -20.76
CA TYR A 447 -55.03 -22.95 -22.15
C TYR A 447 -53.91 -23.51 -23.04
N ARG A 448 -52.66 -23.47 -22.58
CA ARG A 448 -51.50 -24.04 -23.26
C ARG A 448 -51.66 -25.55 -23.47
N ASP A 449 -52.11 -26.28 -22.45
CA ASP A 449 -52.32 -27.73 -22.56
C ASP A 449 -53.49 -28.05 -23.52
N TYR A 450 -54.53 -27.22 -23.55
CA TYR A 450 -55.56 -27.26 -24.58
C TYR A 450 -54.98 -27.03 -25.99
N ILE A 451 -54.07 -26.06 -26.18
CA ILE A 451 -53.39 -25.82 -27.46
C ILE A 451 -52.47 -26.98 -27.85
N LYS A 452 -51.75 -27.60 -26.90
CA LYS A 452 -50.94 -28.81 -27.16
C LYS A 452 -51.80 -29.94 -27.73
N ALA A 453 -53.03 -30.10 -27.21
CA ALA A 453 -54.01 -31.05 -27.75
C ALA A 453 -54.70 -30.57 -29.05
N ASN A 454 -54.67 -29.26 -29.35
CA ASN A 454 -55.36 -28.65 -30.50
C ASN A 454 -54.45 -27.62 -31.23
N PRO A 455 -53.40 -28.05 -31.96
CA PRO A 455 -52.38 -27.15 -32.50
C PRO A 455 -52.91 -26.06 -33.45
N SER A 456 -54.02 -26.32 -34.14
CA SER A 456 -54.68 -25.35 -35.04
C SER A 456 -55.20 -24.10 -34.31
N LYS A 457 -55.39 -24.18 -32.99
CA LYS A 457 -55.87 -23.07 -32.16
C LYS A 457 -54.75 -22.17 -31.62
N LYS A 458 -53.47 -22.51 -31.84
CA LYS A 458 -52.31 -21.76 -31.32
C LYS A 458 -52.36 -20.26 -31.65
N TYR A 459 -52.84 -19.92 -32.84
CA TYR A 459 -52.91 -18.54 -33.35
C TYR A 459 -54.31 -17.91 -33.24
N ALA A 460 -55.20 -18.49 -32.43
CA ALA A 460 -56.53 -17.92 -32.20
C ALA A 460 -56.40 -16.51 -31.60
N PRO A 461 -57.10 -15.50 -32.15
CA PRO A 461 -56.93 -14.12 -31.73
C PRO A 461 -57.35 -13.92 -30.27
N ALA A 462 -56.63 -13.05 -29.57
CA ALA A 462 -56.92 -12.69 -28.19
C ALA A 462 -58.30 -12.04 -28.07
N LYS A 463 -59.10 -12.49 -27.10
CA LYS A 463 -60.44 -11.92 -26.84
C LYS A 463 -60.34 -10.57 -26.11
N TYR A 464 -59.31 -10.42 -25.29
CA TYR A 464 -59.08 -9.23 -24.47
C TYR A 464 -57.80 -8.52 -24.91
N LYS A 465 -57.66 -7.26 -24.48
CA LYS A 465 -56.47 -6.45 -24.77
C LYS A 465 -55.20 -7.17 -24.29
N ILE A 466 -54.20 -7.19 -25.16
CA ILE A 466 -52.88 -7.72 -24.85
C ILE A 466 -52.11 -6.66 -24.04
N PRO A 467 -51.50 -7.01 -22.89
CA PRO A 467 -50.70 -6.08 -22.13
C PRO A 467 -49.54 -5.52 -22.96
N ILE A 468 -49.19 -4.25 -22.72
CA ILE A 468 -48.04 -3.60 -23.34
C ILE A 468 -46.84 -3.86 -22.44
N ILE A 469 -45.85 -4.62 -22.92
CA ILE A 469 -44.69 -5.06 -22.14
C ILE A 469 -43.85 -3.88 -21.63
N SER A 470 -43.83 -2.74 -22.34
CA SER A 470 -42.93 -1.60 -22.07
C SER A 470 -43.36 -0.77 -20.89
N ASN A 471 -44.57 -1.03 -20.42
CA ASN A 471 -45.07 -0.44 -19.19
C ASN A 471 -44.62 -1.23 -17.96
N VAL A 472 -43.96 -2.38 -18.13
CA VAL A 472 -43.66 -3.32 -17.05
C VAL A 472 -42.21 -3.78 -17.06
N LEU A 473 -41.63 -4.04 -18.24
CA LEU A 473 -40.25 -4.52 -18.37
C LEU A 473 -39.38 -3.48 -19.11
N PRO A 474 -38.07 -3.41 -18.82
CA PRO A 474 -37.17 -2.46 -19.48
C PRO A 474 -37.10 -2.66 -21.00
N ASP A 475 -36.86 -1.58 -21.75
CA ASP A 475 -36.79 -1.60 -23.22
C ASP A 475 -35.84 -2.64 -23.81
N TRP A 476 -34.69 -2.89 -23.17
CA TRP A 476 -33.75 -3.91 -23.64
C TRP A 476 -34.32 -5.35 -23.55
N PHE A 477 -35.23 -5.62 -22.59
CA PHE A 477 -35.90 -6.91 -22.45
C PHE A 477 -36.90 -7.17 -23.59
N HIS A 478 -37.48 -6.09 -24.15
CA HIS A 478 -38.32 -6.20 -25.33
C HIS A 478 -37.59 -6.75 -26.53
N THR A 479 -36.39 -6.22 -26.78
CA THR A 479 -35.58 -6.64 -27.92
C THR A 479 -35.27 -8.13 -27.82
N ILE A 480 -34.96 -8.63 -26.63
CA ILE A 480 -34.69 -10.05 -26.39
C ILE A 480 -35.95 -10.89 -26.62
N LEU A 481 -37.08 -10.49 -26.04
CA LEU A 481 -38.33 -11.22 -26.16
C LEU A 481 -38.82 -11.24 -27.61
N ASP A 482 -38.66 -10.13 -28.33
CA ASP A 482 -38.97 -10.01 -29.75
C ASP A 482 -38.08 -10.90 -30.63
N GLN A 483 -36.77 -10.93 -30.36
CA GLN A 483 -35.83 -11.82 -31.05
C GLN A 483 -36.16 -13.29 -30.84
N ALA A 484 -36.45 -13.68 -29.59
CA ALA A 484 -36.80 -15.05 -29.26
C ALA A 484 -38.11 -15.50 -29.91
N ILE A 485 -39.15 -14.65 -29.88
CA ILE A 485 -40.41 -14.94 -30.57
C ILE A 485 -40.18 -15.01 -32.08
N SER A 486 -39.35 -14.13 -32.63
CA SER A 486 -39.00 -14.16 -34.06
C SER A 486 -38.32 -15.48 -34.45
N LYS A 487 -37.42 -15.98 -33.60
CA LYS A 487 -36.75 -17.27 -33.80
C LYS A 487 -37.72 -18.45 -33.68
N ALA A 488 -38.60 -18.44 -32.68
CA ALA A 488 -39.53 -19.54 -32.42
C ALA A 488 -40.70 -19.61 -33.41
N GLU A 489 -41.23 -18.46 -33.87
CA GLU A 489 -42.46 -18.41 -34.68
C GLU A 489 -42.22 -18.03 -36.15
N GLY A 490 -41.04 -17.48 -36.48
CA GLY A 490 -40.69 -17.06 -37.84
C GLY A 490 -41.76 -16.18 -38.48
N ALA A 491 -42.24 -16.58 -39.66
CA ALA A 491 -43.27 -15.86 -40.41
C ALA A 491 -44.61 -15.71 -39.67
N LYS A 492 -44.87 -16.54 -38.64
CA LYS A 492 -46.13 -16.50 -37.86
C LYS A 492 -46.05 -15.58 -36.64
N LYS A 493 -44.93 -14.91 -36.40
CA LYS A 493 -44.73 -13.96 -35.28
C LYS A 493 -45.90 -12.99 -35.09
N ALA A 494 -46.33 -12.32 -36.16
CA ALA A 494 -47.39 -11.31 -36.06
C ALA A 494 -48.75 -11.91 -35.66
N LEU A 495 -49.05 -13.14 -36.08
CA LEU A 495 -50.26 -13.86 -35.67
C LEU A 495 -50.15 -14.33 -34.23
N TYR A 496 -48.97 -14.84 -33.84
CA TYR A 496 -48.70 -15.27 -32.47
C TYR A 496 -48.83 -14.13 -31.47
N MET A 497 -48.22 -12.97 -31.75
CA MET A 497 -48.27 -11.80 -30.85
C MET A 497 -49.67 -11.18 -30.71
N LYS A 498 -50.64 -11.61 -31.54
CA LYS A 498 -52.06 -11.25 -31.45
C LYS A 498 -52.93 -12.36 -30.84
N SER A 499 -52.33 -13.49 -30.48
CA SER A 499 -53.05 -14.68 -30.03
C SER A 499 -53.45 -14.63 -28.55
N GLU A 500 -54.51 -15.38 -28.20
CA GLU A 500 -54.93 -15.58 -26.82
C GLU A 500 -53.86 -16.31 -26.00
N LEU A 501 -53.11 -17.23 -26.63
CA LEU A 501 -51.97 -17.91 -26.01
C LEU A 501 -50.90 -16.90 -25.58
N TYR A 502 -50.52 -15.97 -26.47
CA TYR A 502 -49.56 -14.91 -26.17
C TYR A 502 -50.06 -13.98 -25.05
N ARG A 503 -51.34 -13.60 -25.08
CA ARG A 503 -51.95 -12.77 -24.04
C ARG A 503 -51.88 -13.41 -22.66
N LEU A 504 -52.31 -14.67 -22.53
CA LEU A 504 -52.30 -15.40 -21.26
C LEU A 504 -50.88 -15.64 -20.77
N LYS A 505 -49.96 -15.98 -21.68
CA LYS A 505 -48.54 -16.13 -21.38
C LYS A 505 -47.95 -14.82 -20.83
N LEU A 506 -48.24 -13.69 -21.46
CA LEU A 506 -47.76 -12.38 -21.01
C LEU A 506 -48.36 -11.96 -19.66
N ASN A 507 -49.63 -12.25 -19.41
CA ASN A 507 -50.22 -12.02 -18.08
C ASN A 507 -49.50 -12.81 -16.98
N ALA A 508 -49.13 -14.07 -17.26
CA ALA A 508 -48.38 -14.88 -16.32
C ALA A 508 -46.98 -14.31 -16.06
N LEU A 509 -46.29 -13.78 -17.09
CA LEU A 509 -45.01 -13.06 -16.94
C LEU A 509 -45.13 -11.90 -15.96
N ILE A 510 -46.13 -11.04 -16.19
CA ILE A 510 -46.32 -9.81 -15.43
C ILE A 510 -46.66 -10.13 -13.97
N ALA A 511 -47.43 -11.20 -13.74
CA ALA A 511 -47.73 -11.64 -12.38
C ALA A 511 -46.50 -12.23 -11.68
N PHE A 512 -45.67 -12.99 -12.41
CA PHE A 512 -44.40 -13.51 -11.90
C PHE A 512 -43.43 -12.39 -11.53
N GLU A 513 -43.28 -11.39 -12.40
CA GLU A 513 -42.39 -10.24 -12.20
C GLU A 513 -42.71 -9.50 -10.89
N LYS A 514 -44.00 -9.38 -10.54
CA LYS A 514 -44.44 -8.79 -9.26
C LYS A 514 -43.99 -9.62 -8.06
N VAL A 515 -44.16 -10.95 -8.11
CA VAL A 515 -43.67 -11.85 -7.05
C VAL A 515 -42.15 -11.71 -6.93
N HIS A 516 -41.44 -11.72 -8.05
CA HIS A 516 -39.99 -11.61 -8.10
C HIS A 516 -39.46 -10.27 -7.54
N ASN A 517 -40.13 -9.15 -7.84
CA ASN A 517 -39.80 -7.86 -7.24
C ASN A 517 -39.96 -7.84 -5.72
N MET A 518 -40.98 -8.52 -5.20
CA MET A 518 -41.18 -8.67 -3.75
C MET A 518 -40.12 -9.57 -3.12
N GLU A 519 -39.67 -10.64 -3.80
CA GLU A 519 -38.52 -11.45 -3.35
C GLU A 519 -37.24 -10.61 -3.30
N LEU A 520 -36.97 -9.80 -4.33
CA LEU A 520 -35.84 -8.86 -4.34
C LEU A 520 -35.93 -7.85 -3.21
N GLN A 521 -37.13 -7.30 -2.96
CA GLN A 521 -37.35 -6.39 -1.84
C GLN A 521 -37.03 -7.08 -0.50
N ALA A 522 -37.44 -8.34 -0.31
CA ALA A 522 -37.10 -9.13 0.88
C ALA A 522 -35.59 -9.38 1.01
N HIS A 523 -34.89 -9.61 -0.11
CA HIS A 523 -33.43 -9.79 -0.13
C HIS A 523 -32.66 -8.54 0.33
N PHE A 524 -33.11 -7.35 -0.09
CA PHE A 524 -32.44 -6.09 0.23
C PHE A 524 -32.92 -5.44 1.54
N ALA A 525 -34.08 -5.86 2.06
CA ALA A 525 -34.66 -5.33 3.29
C ALA A 525 -33.74 -5.42 4.53
N PRO A 526 -32.94 -6.48 4.74
CA PRO A 526 -32.00 -6.58 5.88
C PRO A 526 -31.00 -5.44 5.98
N VAL A 527 -30.76 -4.69 4.90
CA VAL A 527 -29.95 -3.47 4.93
C VAL A 527 -30.80 -2.22 4.65
N GLY A 528 -31.59 -2.24 3.58
CA GLY A 528 -32.36 -1.07 3.13
C GLY A 528 -33.53 -0.66 4.04
N LEU A 529 -34.09 -1.60 4.81
CA LEU A 529 -35.23 -1.37 5.71
C LEU A 529 -34.90 -1.68 7.18
N MET A 530 -33.61 -1.79 7.49
CA MET A 530 -33.12 -2.34 8.76
C MET A 530 -33.60 -1.57 10.00
N PHE A 531 -33.75 -0.25 9.87
CA PHE A 531 -34.15 0.66 10.94
C PHE A 531 -35.62 1.07 10.87
N ASN A 532 -36.37 0.61 9.87
CA ASN A 532 -37.76 1.01 9.68
C ASN A 532 -38.69 0.28 10.65
N LYS A 533 -39.30 1.05 11.56
CA LYS A 533 -40.40 0.55 12.40
C LYS A 533 -41.61 0.23 11.51
N GLY A 534 -42.17 -0.96 11.68
CA GLY A 534 -43.27 -1.45 10.85
C GLY A 534 -42.88 -2.53 9.84
N THR A 535 -41.59 -2.69 9.51
CA THR A 535 -41.10 -3.79 8.66
C THR A 535 -41.49 -5.16 9.22
N LEU A 536 -41.42 -5.32 10.55
CA LEU A 536 -41.75 -6.56 11.27
C LEU A 536 -43.17 -6.58 11.86
N SER A 537 -44.01 -5.57 11.56
CA SER A 537 -45.32 -5.40 12.24
C SER A 537 -46.33 -6.53 12.01
N ASN A 538 -46.13 -7.38 11.00
CA ASN A 538 -47.00 -8.53 10.74
C ASN A 538 -46.58 -9.79 11.53
N TRP A 539 -45.51 -9.73 12.32
CA TRP A 539 -45.03 -10.89 13.09
C TRP A 539 -45.69 -10.89 14.46
N ASP A 540 -46.30 -11.99 14.90
CA ASP A 540 -46.96 -12.06 16.23
C ASP A 540 -46.00 -11.70 17.39
N GLN A 541 -44.70 -11.95 17.19
CA GLN A 541 -43.61 -11.58 18.09
C GLN A 541 -42.78 -10.49 17.39
N TYR A 542 -42.40 -9.44 18.13
CA TYR A 542 -41.51 -8.36 17.67
C TYR A 542 -42.13 -7.29 16.75
N GLN A 543 -43.45 -7.09 16.79
CA GLN A 543 -44.16 -6.09 15.96
C GLN A 543 -43.59 -4.66 16.05
N ASP A 544 -43.15 -4.28 17.24
CA ASP A 544 -42.63 -2.94 17.53
C ASP A 544 -41.11 -2.80 17.34
N GLN A 545 -40.43 -3.90 17.00
CA GLN A 545 -38.97 -3.94 16.82
C GLN A 545 -38.58 -3.68 15.36
N THR A 546 -37.37 -3.16 15.18
CA THR A 546 -36.70 -3.09 13.87
C THR A 546 -35.88 -4.36 13.60
N ILE A 547 -35.43 -4.57 12.37
CA ILE A 547 -34.47 -5.64 12.05
C ILE A 547 -33.18 -5.45 12.86
N TRP A 548 -32.74 -4.19 13.02
CA TRP A 548 -31.56 -3.89 13.82
C TRP A 548 -31.72 -4.27 15.30
N ASP A 549 -32.91 -4.04 15.87
CA ASP A 549 -33.19 -4.46 17.26
C ASP A 549 -33.06 -5.98 17.41
N ARG A 550 -33.58 -6.75 16.44
CA ARG A 550 -33.41 -8.21 16.41
C ARG A 550 -31.95 -8.65 16.33
N VAL A 551 -31.15 -8.00 15.49
CA VAL A 551 -29.72 -8.30 15.34
C VAL A 551 -28.97 -8.03 16.65
N LYS A 552 -29.22 -6.87 17.28
CA LYS A 552 -28.63 -6.54 18.59
C LYS A 552 -29.05 -7.54 19.68
N ASP A 553 -30.34 -7.86 19.77
CA ASP A 553 -30.87 -8.77 20.79
C ASP A 553 -30.28 -10.18 20.63
N THR A 554 -30.10 -10.64 19.40
CA THR A 554 -29.52 -11.96 19.08
C THR A 554 -28.01 -12.00 19.35
N GLY A 555 -27.31 -10.88 19.10
CA GLY A 555 -25.86 -10.78 19.23
C GLY A 555 -25.33 -10.21 20.55
N LYS A 556 -26.20 -9.77 21.47
CA LYS A 556 -25.80 -9.07 22.72
C LYS A 556 -24.74 -9.80 23.55
N ASP A 557 -24.82 -11.13 23.62
CA ASP A 557 -23.90 -11.99 24.38
C ASP A 557 -22.73 -12.51 23.52
N LEU A 558 -22.73 -12.18 22.22
CA LEU A 558 -21.75 -12.63 21.24
C LEU A 558 -20.79 -11.52 20.79
N PHE A 559 -21.28 -10.30 20.65
CA PHE A 559 -20.49 -9.23 20.09
C PHE A 559 -19.42 -8.74 21.05
N TYR A 560 -18.19 -8.59 20.58
CA TYR A 560 -17.14 -7.90 21.34
C TYR A 560 -17.43 -6.39 21.37
N ARG A 561 -18.13 -5.95 22.42
CA ARG A 561 -18.67 -4.60 22.60
C ARG A 561 -18.90 -4.33 24.09
N LEU A 562 -18.63 -3.10 24.50
CA LEU A 562 -18.97 -2.55 25.82
C LEU A 562 -20.16 -1.58 25.72
N ASP A 563 -21.03 -1.55 26.73
CA ASP A 563 -22.00 -0.48 26.93
C ASP A 563 -21.52 0.45 28.05
N TYR A 564 -21.24 1.71 27.71
CA TYR A 564 -20.75 2.69 28.68
C TYR A 564 -21.82 3.07 29.70
N SER A 565 -21.38 3.36 30.92
CA SER A 565 -22.24 3.98 31.93
C SER A 565 -22.83 5.30 31.42
N SER A 566 -24.11 5.53 31.68
CA SER A 566 -24.82 6.74 31.25
C SER A 566 -24.11 8.00 31.80
N GLY A 567 -23.76 8.93 30.92
CA GLY A 567 -23.05 10.17 31.29
C GLY A 567 -21.55 10.00 31.60
N ALA A 568 -20.94 8.84 31.30
CA ALA A 568 -19.52 8.60 31.56
C ALA A 568 -18.60 9.66 30.93
N THR A 569 -17.68 10.19 31.74
CA THR A 569 -16.58 11.06 31.28
C THR A 569 -15.58 10.26 30.44
N LEU A 570 -14.71 10.93 29.67
CA LEU A 570 -13.70 10.26 28.86
C LEU A 570 -12.77 9.35 29.71
N GLU A 571 -12.39 9.79 30.90
CA GLU A 571 -11.56 9.00 31.82
C GLU A 571 -12.33 7.77 32.34
N GLN A 572 -13.60 7.94 32.67
CA GLN A 572 -14.44 6.83 33.11
C GLN A 572 -14.62 5.79 31.99
N LYS A 573 -14.80 6.23 30.74
CA LYS A 573 -14.89 5.33 29.59
C LYS A 573 -13.65 4.48 29.42
N ARG A 574 -12.45 5.07 29.53
CA ARG A 574 -11.18 4.33 29.42
C ARG A 574 -11.02 3.27 30.51
N LYS A 575 -11.44 3.57 31.74
CA LYS A 575 -11.47 2.58 32.84
C LYS A 575 -12.43 1.43 32.55
N GLU A 576 -13.61 1.73 32.03
CA GLU A 576 -14.60 0.73 31.63
C GLU A 576 -14.10 -0.13 30.45
N GLU A 577 -13.46 0.48 29.45
CA GLU A 577 -12.81 -0.20 28.32
C GLU A 577 -11.75 -1.19 28.82
N LYS A 578 -10.87 -0.75 29.71
CA LYS A 578 -9.84 -1.61 30.30
C LYS A 578 -10.46 -2.77 31.09
N ALA A 579 -11.44 -2.48 31.95
CA ALA A 579 -12.13 -3.51 32.73
C ALA A 579 -12.86 -4.53 31.84
N PHE A 580 -13.45 -4.08 30.73
CA PHE A 580 -14.06 -4.97 29.74
C PHE A 580 -13.03 -5.86 29.07
N VAL A 581 -11.95 -5.29 28.53
CA VAL A 581 -10.88 -6.03 27.84
C VAL A 581 -10.20 -7.05 28.77
N GLU A 582 -9.95 -6.68 30.03
CA GLU A 582 -9.30 -7.55 31.02
C GLU A 582 -10.27 -8.55 31.68
N GLY A 583 -11.57 -8.33 31.57
CA GLY A 583 -12.64 -9.12 32.16
C GLY A 583 -13.46 -9.87 31.11
N GLU A 584 -14.70 -9.43 30.90
CA GLU A 584 -15.69 -10.12 30.05
C GLU A 584 -15.25 -10.26 28.58
N GLY A 585 -14.50 -9.30 28.04
CA GLY A 585 -14.01 -9.33 26.67
C GLY A 585 -13.17 -10.56 26.35
N LYS A 586 -12.45 -11.12 27.34
CA LYS A 586 -11.61 -12.33 27.14
C LYS A 586 -12.39 -13.53 26.63
N THR A 587 -13.61 -13.74 27.11
CA THR A 587 -14.44 -14.89 26.68
C THR A 587 -15.05 -14.69 25.28
N ARG A 588 -14.91 -13.49 24.71
CA ARG A 588 -15.46 -13.11 23.41
C ARG A 588 -14.39 -13.03 22.30
N MET A 589 -13.17 -13.49 22.58
CA MET A 589 -12.09 -13.57 21.59
C MET A 589 -12.05 -14.95 20.92
N VAL A 590 -11.46 -15.00 19.73
CA VAL A 590 -11.26 -16.22 18.94
C VAL A 590 -9.77 -16.46 18.79
N LYS A 591 -9.34 -17.73 18.89
CA LYS A 591 -7.93 -18.10 18.69
C LYS A 591 -7.48 -17.79 17.28
N THR A 592 -6.36 -17.11 17.10
CA THR A 592 -5.83 -16.79 15.77
C THR A 592 -5.28 -18.01 15.04
N SER A 593 -4.86 -19.03 15.80
CA SER A 593 -4.36 -20.30 15.27
C SER A 593 -5.36 -21.05 14.40
N ILE A 594 -6.67 -20.77 14.50
CA ILE A 594 -7.69 -21.40 13.66
C ILE A 594 -7.48 -21.07 12.18
N ALA A 595 -6.89 -19.91 11.88
CA ALA A 595 -6.63 -19.50 10.50
C ALA A 595 -5.33 -20.10 9.95
N ASN A 596 -4.46 -20.66 10.80
CA ASN A 596 -3.19 -21.25 10.38
C ASN A 596 -3.38 -22.65 9.76
N THR A 597 -4.07 -22.70 8.62
CA THR A 597 -4.31 -23.91 7.85
C THR A 597 -3.72 -23.77 6.45
N ALA A 598 -3.41 -24.91 5.81
CA ALA A 598 -2.84 -24.90 4.45
C ALA A 598 -3.77 -24.24 3.43
N GLY A 599 -5.09 -24.42 3.58
CA GLY A 599 -6.10 -23.83 2.69
C GLY A 599 -6.12 -22.30 2.74
N ILE A 600 -6.02 -21.72 3.94
CA ILE A 600 -5.99 -20.26 4.14
C ILE A 600 -4.63 -19.70 3.72
N LYS A 601 -3.54 -20.35 4.13
CA LYS A 601 -2.17 -19.94 3.82
C LYS A 601 -1.94 -19.80 2.31
N LYS A 602 -2.49 -20.69 1.50
CA LYS A 602 -2.42 -20.61 0.03
C LYS A 602 -2.86 -19.23 -0.50
N TRP A 603 -4.01 -18.74 -0.04
CA TRP A 603 -4.58 -17.46 -0.49
C TRP A 603 -3.85 -16.26 0.13
N VAL A 604 -3.37 -16.38 1.37
CA VAL A 604 -2.52 -15.38 1.99
C VAL A 604 -1.18 -15.25 1.27
N ASP A 605 -0.55 -16.35 0.88
CA ASP A 605 0.73 -16.32 0.15
C ASP A 605 0.55 -15.70 -1.24
N GLN A 606 -0.56 -15.98 -1.93
CA GLN A 606 -0.91 -15.28 -3.17
C GLN A 606 -1.13 -13.78 -2.93
N ALA A 607 -1.88 -13.41 -1.87
CA ALA A 607 -2.07 -12.01 -1.50
C ALA A 607 -0.73 -11.33 -1.20
N LYS A 608 0.16 -11.98 -0.46
CA LYS A 608 1.52 -11.47 -0.21
C LYS A 608 2.28 -11.28 -1.51
N GLU A 609 2.20 -12.19 -2.47
CA GLU A 609 2.87 -12.05 -3.77
C GLU A 609 2.37 -10.82 -4.53
N GLU A 610 1.06 -10.56 -4.56
CA GLU A 610 0.50 -9.36 -5.20
C GLU A 610 0.73 -8.07 -4.41
N LEU A 611 0.85 -8.19 -3.08
CA LEU A 611 1.15 -7.10 -2.16
C LEU A 611 2.63 -6.82 -2.04
N LYS A 612 3.50 -7.72 -2.50
CA LYS A 612 4.88 -7.35 -2.80
C LYS A 612 4.72 -6.24 -3.81
N ILE A 613 5.16 -5.05 -3.41
CA ILE A 613 5.41 -3.98 -4.35
C ILE A 613 6.25 -4.66 -5.44
N THR A 614 5.67 -4.92 -6.61
CA THR A 614 6.48 -5.20 -7.79
C THR A 614 7.36 -3.98 -7.86
N LYS A 615 8.63 -4.15 -7.47
CA LYS A 615 9.66 -3.16 -7.73
C LYS A 615 9.49 -2.86 -9.21
N HIS A 616 8.94 -1.70 -9.51
CA HIS A 616 8.91 -1.22 -10.87
C HIS A 616 10.35 -1.29 -11.36
N TRP A 617 10.59 -1.60 -12.63
CA TRP A 617 11.95 -1.57 -13.20
C TRP A 617 12.70 -0.26 -12.84
N TYR A 618 11.96 0.84 -12.60
CA TYR A 618 12.48 2.09 -12.08
C TYR A 618 13.01 2.01 -10.64
N THR A 619 12.46 1.21 -9.72
CA THR A 619 13.04 1.02 -8.35
C THR A 619 14.38 0.29 -8.39
N ASP A 620 14.57 -0.68 -9.28
CA ASP A 620 15.89 -1.27 -9.47
C ASP A 620 16.84 -0.31 -10.19
N ILE A 621 16.34 0.57 -11.05
CA ILE A 621 17.11 1.69 -11.62
C ILE A 621 17.40 2.79 -10.60
N VAL A 622 16.55 3.01 -9.60
CA VAL A 622 16.75 3.99 -8.53
C VAL A 622 17.69 3.45 -7.48
N ASP A 623 17.56 2.17 -7.10
CA ASP A 623 18.50 1.50 -6.21
C ASP A 623 19.87 1.37 -6.90
N TRP A 624 19.89 1.07 -8.21
CA TRP A 624 21.10 1.18 -9.04
C TRP A 624 21.59 2.64 -9.13
N ALA A 625 20.74 3.64 -9.35
CA ALA A 625 21.16 5.04 -9.41
C ALA A 625 21.64 5.59 -8.05
N ARG A 626 21.24 4.97 -6.94
CA ARG A 626 21.66 5.32 -5.56
C ARG A 626 22.99 4.68 -5.16
N GLY A 627 23.34 3.51 -5.70
CA GLY A 627 24.57 2.81 -5.31
C GLY A 627 24.49 2.23 -3.89
N ASP A 628 25.48 1.41 -3.52
CA ASP A 628 25.50 0.69 -2.23
C ASP A 628 25.44 1.63 -1.00
N LYS A 629 24.74 1.17 0.04
CA LYS A 629 24.24 1.89 1.23
C LYS A 629 25.29 2.49 2.20
N GLU A 630 26.55 2.64 1.82
CA GLU A 630 27.62 3.11 2.72
C GLU A 630 28.04 4.58 2.50
N TYR A 631 27.30 5.34 1.68
CA TYR A 631 27.66 6.72 1.32
C TYR A 631 26.51 7.73 1.53
N ASP A 632 26.79 8.83 2.27
CA ASP A 632 25.85 9.93 2.61
C ASP A 632 26.20 11.28 1.94
N GLY A 633 27.10 11.31 0.96
CA GLY A 633 27.55 12.56 0.30
C GLY A 633 26.65 13.02 -0.86
N SER A 634 26.87 14.25 -1.37
CA SER A 634 25.93 15.00 -2.22
C SER A 634 25.89 14.66 -3.72
N GLY A 635 26.44 13.51 -4.15
CA GLY A 635 26.53 13.12 -5.56
C GLY A 635 25.21 12.60 -6.18
N TRP A 636 25.15 12.44 -7.51
CA TRP A 636 23.99 11.87 -8.23
C TRP A 636 24.41 10.77 -9.23
N ALA A 637 23.52 9.81 -9.50
CA ALA A 637 23.70 8.67 -10.44
C ALA A 637 24.89 7.72 -10.14
N HIS A 638 25.00 7.27 -8.89
CA HIS A 638 26.11 6.48 -8.36
C HIS A 638 26.33 5.14 -9.08
N GLY A 639 25.33 4.25 -9.19
CA GLY A 639 25.57 2.94 -9.81
C GLY A 639 25.74 2.97 -11.33
N ALA A 640 25.26 4.02 -12.02
CA ALA A 640 25.58 4.26 -13.43
C ALA A 640 27.07 4.54 -13.64
N ARG A 641 27.64 5.36 -12.76
CA ARG A 641 29.05 5.76 -12.80
C ARG A 641 29.97 4.66 -12.29
N GLN A 642 29.58 3.90 -11.28
CA GLN A 642 30.32 2.70 -10.84
C GLN A 642 30.30 1.59 -11.90
N SER A 643 29.17 1.39 -12.60
CA SER A 643 29.08 0.45 -13.72
C SER A 643 29.95 0.88 -14.91
N LEU A 644 30.00 2.19 -15.19
CA LEU A 644 30.92 2.76 -16.18
C LEU A 644 32.38 2.56 -15.76
N ALA A 645 32.75 2.87 -14.52
CA ALA A 645 34.11 2.67 -13.99
C ALA A 645 34.58 1.21 -14.18
N LYS A 646 33.68 0.25 -13.92
CA LYS A 646 33.92 -1.18 -14.14
C LYS A 646 34.08 -1.55 -15.62
N SER A 647 33.36 -0.89 -16.53
CA SER A 647 33.44 -1.17 -17.96
C SER A 647 34.63 -0.49 -18.66
N ILE A 648 35.15 0.62 -18.12
CA ILE A 648 36.31 1.33 -18.64
C ILE A 648 37.63 1.01 -17.89
N GLY A 649 37.60 0.09 -16.93
CA GLY A 649 38.80 -0.49 -16.30
C GLY A 649 39.34 0.23 -15.06
N PHE A 650 38.64 1.25 -14.53
CA PHE A 650 39.02 1.97 -13.30
C PHE A 650 38.45 1.25 -12.06
N THR A 651 39.06 0.12 -11.68
CA THR A 651 38.53 -0.78 -10.63
C THR A 651 39.51 -1.16 -9.52
N ASP A 652 40.80 -0.86 -9.70
CA ASP A 652 41.84 -1.25 -8.77
C ASP A 652 42.10 -0.22 -7.66
N GLY A 653 41.54 0.99 -7.81
CA GLY A 653 41.67 2.08 -6.85
C GLY A 653 43.05 2.72 -6.81
N ASN A 654 43.99 2.31 -7.67
CA ASN A 654 45.33 2.89 -7.71
C ASN A 654 45.33 4.18 -8.55
N ILE A 655 46.04 5.20 -8.09
CA ILE A 655 46.18 6.49 -8.80
C ILE A 655 47.63 6.95 -8.87
N ASP A 656 48.02 7.56 -10.00
CA ASP A 656 49.36 8.10 -10.25
C ASP A 656 49.41 9.63 -10.35
N ASN A 657 48.24 10.29 -10.35
CA ASN A 657 48.12 11.74 -10.45
C ASN A 657 46.77 12.27 -9.94
N LEU A 658 46.69 13.59 -9.76
CA LEU A 658 45.49 14.33 -9.34
C LEU A 658 44.34 14.21 -10.35
N PHE A 659 44.63 14.06 -11.64
CA PHE A 659 43.59 13.93 -12.66
C PHE A 659 42.87 12.57 -12.54
N GLU A 660 43.60 11.49 -12.29
CA GLU A 660 43.04 10.17 -12.00
C GLU A 660 42.26 10.17 -10.69
N ALA A 661 42.77 10.83 -9.63
CA ALA A 661 42.00 11.06 -8.41
C ALA A 661 40.69 11.81 -8.71
N GLY A 662 40.75 12.81 -9.60
CA GLY A 662 39.60 13.56 -10.09
C GLY A 662 38.57 12.69 -10.81
N ILE A 663 39.02 11.77 -11.67
CA ILE A 663 38.18 10.79 -12.37
C ILE A 663 37.55 9.81 -11.39
N TYR A 664 38.32 9.22 -10.48
CA TYR A 664 37.81 8.29 -9.46
C TYR A 664 36.76 8.97 -8.56
N SER A 665 36.99 10.22 -8.16
CA SER A 665 36.03 11.01 -7.40
C SER A 665 34.75 11.30 -8.21
N MET A 666 34.86 11.68 -9.49
CA MET A 666 33.69 11.86 -10.37
C MET A 666 32.90 10.56 -10.63
N LEU A 667 33.60 9.43 -10.63
CA LEU A 667 33.04 8.08 -10.75
C LEU A 667 32.56 7.49 -9.41
N GLN A 668 32.60 8.27 -8.33
CA GLN A 668 32.08 7.93 -7.01
C GLN A 668 32.84 6.77 -6.32
N GLY A 669 34.16 6.68 -6.55
CA GLY A 669 35.04 5.80 -5.77
C GLY A 669 35.13 6.26 -4.32
N GLY A 670 34.97 5.34 -3.35
CA GLY A 670 35.03 5.66 -1.92
C GLY A 670 36.46 5.86 -1.39
N GLU A 671 37.44 5.27 -2.06
CA GLU A 671 38.84 5.28 -1.66
C GLU A 671 39.75 5.12 -2.88
N VAL A 672 40.90 5.79 -2.84
CA VAL A 672 42.00 5.63 -3.79
C VAL A 672 43.33 5.45 -3.04
N ASP A 673 44.23 4.68 -3.61
CA ASP A 673 45.52 4.31 -3.05
C ASP A 673 46.66 4.82 -3.94
N ILE A 674 47.59 5.56 -3.35
CA ILE A 674 48.80 6.06 -4.02
C ILE A 674 50.03 5.17 -3.73
N SER A 675 49.90 4.10 -2.94
CA SER A 675 51.02 3.25 -2.47
C SER A 675 51.85 2.67 -3.63
N ASN A 676 51.20 2.37 -4.74
CA ASN A 676 51.85 1.85 -5.95
C ASN A 676 52.38 2.96 -6.89
N SER A 677 52.13 4.23 -6.57
CA SER A 677 52.54 5.35 -7.42
C SER A 677 54.00 5.74 -7.20
N GLN A 678 54.87 5.34 -8.12
CA GLN A 678 56.27 5.77 -8.06
C GLN A 678 56.41 7.29 -8.16
N ARG A 679 55.51 7.94 -8.90
CA ARG A 679 55.53 9.38 -9.13
C ARG A 679 55.10 10.16 -7.89
N LEU A 680 53.92 9.88 -7.33
CA LEU A 680 53.39 10.62 -6.19
C LEU A 680 54.22 10.35 -4.93
N ILE A 681 54.65 9.12 -4.70
CA ILE A 681 55.54 8.78 -3.58
C ILE A 681 56.89 9.49 -3.72
N LYS A 682 57.45 9.58 -4.93
CA LYS A 682 58.66 10.38 -5.17
C LYS A 682 58.43 11.86 -4.86
N MET A 683 57.31 12.43 -5.30
CA MET A 683 56.97 13.83 -5.00
C MET A 683 56.85 14.09 -3.49
N ILE A 684 56.28 13.13 -2.73
CA ILE A 684 56.21 13.23 -1.26
C ILE A 684 57.61 13.17 -0.66
N ASN A 685 58.43 12.19 -1.07
CA ASN A 685 59.80 12.01 -0.55
C ASN A 685 60.72 13.20 -0.88
N GLU A 686 60.46 13.92 -1.98
CA GLU A 686 61.22 15.11 -2.38
C GLU A 686 60.66 16.41 -1.77
N ASP A 687 59.53 16.37 -1.06
CA ASP A 687 58.94 17.56 -0.45
C ASP A 687 59.79 18.04 0.75
N PRO A 688 60.12 19.34 0.83
CA PRO A 688 60.93 19.87 1.93
C PRO A 688 60.39 19.58 3.33
N ALA A 689 59.06 19.52 3.51
CA ALA A 689 58.46 19.22 4.80
C ALA A 689 58.64 17.74 5.19
N PHE A 690 58.57 16.83 4.21
CA PHE A 690 58.79 15.41 4.44
C PHE A 690 60.28 15.08 4.65
N ILE A 691 61.18 15.70 3.88
CA ILE A 691 62.64 15.57 4.08
C ILE A 691 63.02 15.99 5.50
N GLN A 692 62.46 17.11 5.98
CA GLN A 692 62.69 17.57 7.35
C GLN A 692 62.14 16.59 8.39
N TYR A 693 61.00 15.98 8.12
CA TYR A 693 60.43 14.94 8.99
C TYR A 693 61.31 13.69 9.06
N GLU A 694 61.82 13.19 7.93
CA GLU A 694 62.74 12.05 7.92
C GLU A 694 64.08 12.38 8.59
N LYS A 695 64.56 13.62 8.50
CA LYS A 695 65.74 14.08 9.24
C LYS A 695 65.54 13.96 10.75
N GLU A 696 64.39 14.40 11.27
CA GLU A 696 64.07 14.27 12.69
C GLU A 696 63.96 12.79 13.13
N ILE A 697 63.44 11.92 12.26
CA ILE A 697 63.45 10.47 12.51
C ILE A 697 64.89 9.94 12.56
N ALA A 698 65.76 10.36 11.63
CA ALA A 698 67.17 9.95 11.62
C ALA A 698 67.92 10.40 12.88
N GLU A 699 67.67 11.62 13.37
CA GLU A 699 68.22 12.13 14.64
C GLU A 699 67.76 11.26 15.82
N LYS A 700 66.48 10.87 15.88
CA LYS A 700 65.96 9.95 16.91
C LYS A 700 66.65 8.59 16.86
N ILE A 701 66.93 8.06 15.66
CA ILE A 701 67.61 6.77 15.47
C ILE A 701 69.07 6.84 15.95
N VAL A 702 69.84 7.85 15.51
CA VAL A 702 71.26 7.97 15.85
C VAL A 702 71.48 8.19 17.33
N ASN A 703 70.59 8.94 17.98
CA ASN A 703 70.65 9.20 19.42
C ASN A 703 70.10 8.05 20.27
N HIS A 704 69.58 6.97 19.67
CA HIS A 704 69.03 5.85 20.41
C HIS A 704 70.16 4.99 21.03
N PRO A 705 70.13 4.65 22.34
CA PRO A 705 71.22 3.94 23.04
C PRO A 705 71.62 2.59 22.42
N LYS A 706 70.68 1.96 21.73
CA LYS A 706 70.82 0.65 21.08
C LYS A 706 71.31 0.70 19.63
N PHE A 707 71.52 1.89 19.06
CA PHE A 707 71.83 2.05 17.63
C PHE A 707 73.16 1.39 17.26
N GLY A 708 73.12 0.49 16.27
CA GLY A 708 74.28 -0.31 15.85
C GLY A 708 74.70 -1.41 16.83
N LYS A 709 73.93 -1.68 17.89
CA LYS A 709 74.19 -2.72 18.89
C LYS A 709 73.11 -3.81 18.90
N GLU A 710 71.83 -3.40 18.85
CA GLU A 710 70.65 -4.26 18.83
C GLU A 710 69.66 -3.79 17.75
N GLU A 711 68.62 -4.58 17.51
CA GLU A 711 67.49 -4.14 16.69
C GLU A 711 66.62 -3.12 17.44
N ILE A 712 66.08 -2.13 16.71
CA ILE A 712 65.25 -1.05 17.26
C ILE A 712 63.97 -0.93 16.46
N ASN A 713 62.83 -0.92 17.17
CA ASN A 713 61.52 -0.65 16.59
C ASN A 713 60.93 0.61 17.23
N LEU A 714 60.61 1.63 16.42
CA LEU A 714 60.02 2.90 16.86
C LEU A 714 58.78 3.22 16.03
N ILE A 715 57.86 3.98 16.62
CA ILE A 715 56.71 4.56 15.91
C ILE A 715 56.76 6.06 16.11
N ASP A 716 56.59 6.83 15.04
CA ASP A 716 56.54 8.29 15.09
C ASP A 716 55.35 8.82 14.29
N ASN A 717 54.66 9.82 14.82
CA ASN A 717 53.47 10.41 14.20
C ASN A 717 53.68 11.91 14.03
N LYS A 718 53.45 12.44 12.82
CA LYS A 718 53.59 13.88 12.57
C LYS A 718 52.59 14.37 11.52
N GLY A 719 51.98 15.52 11.81
CA GLY A 719 51.28 16.32 10.81
C GLY A 719 52.28 17.09 9.96
N ILE A 720 52.21 16.92 8.64
CA ILE A 720 53.10 17.61 7.68
C ILE A 720 52.27 18.38 6.67
N GLN A 721 52.87 19.45 6.12
CA GLN A 721 52.24 20.29 5.11
C GLN A 721 53.02 20.22 3.78
N LEU A 722 52.50 19.44 2.83
CA LEU A 722 53.14 19.16 1.54
C LEU A 722 52.85 20.24 0.49
N GLY A 723 53.72 20.40 -0.51
CA GLY A 723 53.56 21.35 -1.61
C GLY A 723 54.34 22.66 -1.43
N GLY A 724 55.21 22.74 -0.42
CA GLY A 724 56.10 23.89 -0.17
C GLY A 724 55.47 25.06 0.63
N LYS A 725 56.29 26.11 0.84
CA LYS A 725 55.95 27.31 1.63
C LYS A 725 55.54 28.48 0.71
N ARG A 726 54.42 29.13 1.05
CA ARG A 726 53.89 30.31 0.33
C ARG A 726 54.70 31.57 0.66
N ALA A 727 54.59 32.60 -0.19
CA ALA A 727 55.14 33.93 0.11
C ALA A 727 54.39 34.59 1.28
N LYS A 728 55.09 35.33 2.14
CA LYS A 728 54.48 36.05 3.27
C LYS A 728 53.68 37.27 2.77
N GLY A 729 52.41 37.40 3.17
CA GLY A 729 51.57 38.58 2.89
C GLY A 729 50.08 38.27 2.74
N ASN A 730 49.23 39.32 2.67
CA ASN A 730 47.78 39.21 2.49
C ASN A 730 47.43 38.65 1.09
N MET A 731 46.66 37.57 1.03
CA MET A 731 46.34 36.87 -0.22
C MET A 731 45.40 37.62 -1.16
N LEU A 732 44.57 38.53 -0.65
CA LEU A 732 43.77 39.40 -1.50
C LEU A 732 44.66 40.30 -2.36
N ASP A 733 45.83 40.71 -1.85
CA ASP A 733 46.84 41.47 -2.59
C ASP A 733 47.66 40.58 -3.54
N GLN A 734 47.86 39.30 -3.20
CA GLN A 734 48.53 38.31 -4.07
C GLN A 734 47.64 37.94 -5.27
N PHE A 735 46.33 37.78 -5.04
CA PHE A 735 45.32 37.50 -6.06
C PHE A 735 45.11 38.68 -7.02
N LYS A 736 45.10 39.92 -6.50
CA LYS A 736 45.00 41.14 -7.32
C LYS A 736 46.22 41.40 -8.20
N ASN A 737 47.39 40.83 -7.86
CA ASN A 737 48.65 41.04 -8.57
C ASN A 737 49.33 39.70 -8.94
N PRO A 738 48.68 38.85 -9.76
CA PRO A 738 49.10 37.47 -9.96
C PRO A 738 50.46 37.33 -10.65
N PHE A 739 50.88 38.33 -11.43
CA PHE A 739 52.15 38.31 -12.17
C PHE A 739 53.32 38.96 -11.41
N SER A 740 53.13 39.35 -10.14
CA SER A 740 54.22 39.93 -9.34
C SER A 740 55.28 38.89 -8.98
N ALA A 741 56.55 39.20 -9.28
CA ALA A 741 57.69 38.36 -8.89
C ALA A 741 57.76 38.12 -7.36
N LYS A 742 57.17 39.01 -6.55
CA LYS A 742 57.06 38.90 -5.08
C LYS A 742 56.22 37.70 -4.62
N TYR A 743 55.26 37.26 -5.42
CA TYR A 743 54.31 36.18 -5.07
C TYR A 743 54.60 34.86 -5.82
N ARG A 744 55.76 34.77 -6.47
CA ARG A 744 56.17 33.59 -7.26
C ARG A 744 56.08 32.28 -6.48
N ASP A 745 56.45 32.28 -5.20
CA ASP A 745 56.42 31.07 -4.37
C ASP A 745 54.98 30.61 -4.03
N THR A 746 54.02 31.53 -3.94
CA THR A 746 52.60 31.18 -3.79
C THR A 746 52.07 30.46 -5.03
N TRP A 747 52.46 30.90 -6.23
CA TRP A 747 52.05 30.25 -7.48
C TRP A 747 52.77 28.91 -7.70
N LYS A 748 54.01 28.75 -7.23
CA LYS A 748 54.67 27.42 -7.21
C LYS A 748 53.93 26.43 -6.31
N VAL A 749 53.43 26.88 -5.15
CA VAL A 749 52.60 26.06 -4.26
C VAL A 749 51.28 25.70 -4.94
N ALA A 750 50.61 26.66 -5.56
CA ALA A 750 49.34 26.42 -6.28
C ALA A 750 49.50 25.52 -7.52
N ALA A 751 50.67 25.55 -8.19
CA ALA A 751 50.98 24.67 -9.31
C ALA A 751 51.49 23.28 -8.87
N ASN A 752 51.71 23.04 -7.57
CA ASN A 752 52.15 21.75 -7.06
C ASN A 752 50.94 20.83 -6.85
N GLU A 753 51.00 19.65 -7.44
CA GLU A 753 49.91 18.66 -7.41
C GLU A 753 49.59 18.15 -6.01
N LEU A 754 50.60 17.99 -5.14
CA LEU A 754 50.40 17.57 -3.74
C LEU A 754 49.62 18.62 -2.94
N THR A 755 49.61 19.89 -3.36
CA THR A 755 48.81 20.94 -2.71
C THR A 755 47.32 20.69 -2.84
N TRP A 756 46.88 20.04 -3.91
CA TRP A 756 45.47 19.76 -4.16
C TRP A 756 45.08 18.35 -3.76
N LEU A 757 46.04 17.40 -3.79
CA LEU A 757 45.79 16.02 -3.44
C LEU A 757 45.99 15.72 -1.95
N LEU A 758 47.03 16.29 -1.30
CA LEU A 758 47.54 15.88 0.03
C LEU A 758 48.16 17.05 0.84
N ARG A 759 47.52 18.22 0.92
CA ARG A 759 48.15 19.42 1.51
C ARG A 759 48.53 19.26 2.97
N SER A 760 47.68 18.62 3.78
CA SER A 760 47.83 18.55 5.23
C SER A 760 47.56 17.13 5.70
N ILE A 761 48.59 16.29 5.77
CA ILE A 761 48.44 14.86 6.11
C ILE A 761 49.08 14.53 7.46
N GLY A 762 48.46 13.63 8.21
CA GLY A 762 49.06 12.96 9.35
C GLY A 762 49.77 11.69 8.91
N VAL A 763 51.10 11.65 9.02
CA VAL A 763 51.91 10.49 8.66
C VAL A 763 52.29 9.71 9.91
N THR A 764 52.02 8.40 9.88
CA THR A 764 52.48 7.41 10.86
C THR A 764 53.66 6.65 10.29
N SER A 765 54.82 6.71 10.94
CA SER A 765 56.06 6.07 10.49
C SER A 765 56.47 4.96 11.44
N THR A 766 56.50 3.71 10.95
CA THR A 766 57.04 2.55 11.68
C THR A 766 58.48 2.31 11.25
N ILE A 767 59.41 2.43 12.19
CA ILE A 767 60.85 2.41 11.96
C ILE A 767 61.41 1.09 12.48
N ASN A 768 62.05 0.32 11.60
CA ASN A 768 62.75 -0.92 11.96
C ASN A 768 64.24 -0.78 11.62
N VAL A 769 65.10 -0.77 12.62
CA VAL A 769 66.56 -0.67 12.48
C VAL A 769 67.19 -2.02 12.82
N LYS A 770 67.87 -2.65 11.86
CA LYS A 770 68.63 -3.88 12.09
C LYS A 770 69.94 -3.60 12.82
N LYS A 771 70.52 -4.62 13.46
CA LYS A 771 71.85 -4.54 14.09
C LYS A 771 72.95 -4.04 13.14
N SER A 772 72.85 -4.33 11.84
CA SER A 772 73.76 -3.83 10.79
C SER A 772 73.66 -2.31 10.54
N GLY A 773 72.67 -1.63 11.12
CA GLY A 773 72.36 -0.23 10.87
C GLY A 773 71.57 0.01 9.57
N VAL A 774 71.03 -1.05 8.95
CA VAL A 774 70.03 -0.92 7.88
C VAL A 774 68.71 -0.53 8.52
N THR A 775 68.14 0.58 8.04
CA THR A 775 66.90 1.17 8.56
C THR A 775 65.83 1.11 7.49
N ASN A 776 64.69 0.49 7.82
CA ASN A 776 63.48 0.52 7.01
C ASN A 776 62.42 1.36 7.73
N ILE A 777 61.93 2.40 7.08
CA ILE A 777 60.90 3.29 7.60
C ILE A 777 59.66 3.11 6.73
N ASN A 778 58.60 2.53 7.31
CA ASN A 778 57.31 2.38 6.63
C ASN A 778 56.38 3.53 7.02
N HIS A 779 55.92 4.29 6.05
CA HIS A 779 55.05 5.46 6.22
C HIS A 779 53.63 5.12 5.78
N VAL A 780 52.64 5.50 6.59
CA VAL A 780 51.22 5.35 6.29
C VAL A 780 50.49 6.66 6.57
N PHE A 781 49.57 7.05 5.68
CA PHE A 781 48.59 8.10 5.94
C PHE A 781 47.21 7.75 5.38
N ASN A 782 46.21 8.48 5.85
CA ASN A 782 44.85 8.47 5.32
C ASN A 782 44.32 9.91 5.40
N ASP A 783 43.92 10.47 4.26
CA ASP A 783 43.39 11.83 4.14
C ASP A 783 42.10 11.85 3.31
N ARG A 784 41.34 12.95 3.38
CA ARG A 784 40.09 13.14 2.65
C ARG A 784 40.32 14.09 1.47
N PHE A 785 40.00 13.62 0.26
CA PHE A 785 40.03 14.43 -0.95
C PHE A 785 38.78 15.32 -1.02
N ASP A 786 38.89 16.53 -0.47
CA ASP A 786 37.78 17.50 -0.41
C ASP A 786 38.25 18.90 -0.80
N LEU A 787 37.69 19.40 -1.91
CA LEU A 787 37.98 20.71 -2.49
C LEU A 787 37.00 21.80 -2.03
N ARG A 788 36.22 21.56 -0.96
CA ARG A 788 35.34 22.57 -0.34
C ARG A 788 36.06 23.42 0.71
N ALA A 789 35.50 24.61 0.90
CA ALA A 789 35.87 25.50 1.98
C ALA A 789 35.48 24.90 3.34
N SER A 790 36.29 25.15 4.36
CA SER A 790 35.95 24.75 5.73
C SER A 790 34.81 25.61 6.29
N GLU A 791 33.73 24.98 6.76
CA GLU A 791 32.61 25.70 7.37
C GLU A 791 32.95 26.26 8.77
N ASP A 792 33.94 25.67 9.44
CA ASP A 792 34.40 26.03 10.78
C ASP A 792 35.64 26.95 10.80
N GLY A 793 36.16 27.32 9.62
CA GLY A 793 37.39 28.11 9.49
C GLY A 793 38.66 27.36 9.92
N SER A 794 38.61 26.02 10.00
CA SER A 794 39.78 25.18 10.31
C SER A 794 40.83 25.18 9.19
N ARG A 795 40.43 25.50 7.96
CA ARG A 795 41.33 25.71 6.82
C ARG A 795 41.64 27.19 6.68
N SER A 796 42.74 27.49 6.02
CA SER A 796 43.17 28.88 5.88
C SER A 796 42.19 29.63 4.97
N ILE A 797 41.81 30.88 5.31
CA ILE A 797 40.86 31.73 4.54
C ILE A 797 41.18 31.72 3.03
N GLU A 798 42.46 31.60 2.71
CA GLU A 798 43.03 31.51 1.38
C GLU A 798 42.63 30.24 0.60
N TYR A 799 42.52 29.10 1.28
CA TYR A 799 42.05 27.83 0.72
C TYR A 799 40.54 27.89 0.50
N ASP A 800 39.82 28.51 1.44
CA ASP A 800 38.37 28.61 1.41
C ASP A 800 37.87 29.51 0.27
N VAL A 801 38.50 30.65 0.00
CA VAL A 801 38.07 31.57 -1.09
C VAL A 801 38.16 30.94 -2.48
N VAL A 802 39.21 30.15 -2.76
CA VAL A 802 39.36 29.47 -4.06
C VAL A 802 38.40 28.27 -4.13
N SER A 803 38.29 27.52 -3.03
CA SER A 803 37.44 26.34 -2.89
C SER A 803 35.94 26.64 -2.93
N ILE A 804 35.50 27.86 -2.62
CA ILE A 804 34.10 28.30 -2.76
C ILE A 804 33.64 28.19 -4.22
N ILE A 805 34.49 28.58 -5.18
CA ILE A 805 34.12 28.59 -6.61
C ILE A 805 34.47 27.23 -7.24
N SER A 806 35.68 26.72 -7.02
CA SER A 806 36.12 25.45 -7.63
C SER A 806 35.46 24.23 -7.01
N GLY A 807 35.24 24.23 -5.69
CA GLY A 807 34.57 23.14 -4.96
C GLY A 807 33.09 23.03 -5.33
N PHE A 808 32.39 24.17 -5.51
CA PHE A 808 31.02 24.18 -6.03
C PHE A 808 30.94 23.61 -7.46
N LEU A 809 31.82 24.08 -8.36
CA LEU A 809 31.87 23.56 -9.74
C LEU A 809 32.20 22.05 -9.79
N TYR A 810 33.08 21.59 -8.91
CA TYR A 810 33.56 20.20 -8.92
C TYR A 810 32.59 19.22 -8.22
N HIS A 811 32.14 19.54 -7.00
CA HIS A 811 31.27 18.64 -6.23
C HIS A 811 29.80 18.76 -6.65
N ASP A 812 29.31 19.98 -6.90
CA ASP A 812 27.87 20.20 -7.09
C ASP A 812 27.45 20.24 -8.57
N ILE A 813 28.37 20.56 -9.49
CA ILE A 813 28.11 20.54 -10.95
C ILE A 813 28.70 19.29 -11.63
N ALA A 814 29.98 18.97 -11.41
CA ALA A 814 30.61 17.78 -12.01
C ALA A 814 30.31 16.47 -11.24
N GLY A 815 29.80 16.58 -10.01
CA GLY A 815 29.42 15.44 -9.18
C GLY A 815 30.62 14.65 -8.65
N GLY A 816 31.69 15.32 -8.22
CA GLY A 816 32.83 14.70 -7.54
C GLY A 816 32.48 14.25 -6.12
N ASN A 817 32.92 13.05 -5.73
CA ASN A 817 32.81 12.51 -4.37
C ASN A 817 33.63 13.37 -3.39
N ASP A 818 32.93 13.96 -2.42
CA ASP A 818 33.47 14.83 -1.38
C ASP A 818 33.94 14.09 -0.12
N LEU A 819 33.67 12.78 0.02
CA LEU A 819 34.12 11.93 1.13
C LEU A 819 35.20 10.91 0.71
N MET A 820 35.70 10.97 -0.53
CA MET A 820 36.69 10.03 -1.04
C MET A 820 37.98 10.09 -0.22
N LYS A 821 38.45 8.94 0.25
CA LYS A 821 39.70 8.83 1.01
C LYS A 821 40.89 8.60 0.08
N VAL A 822 42.01 9.24 0.38
CA VAL A 822 43.31 8.99 -0.26
C VAL A 822 44.22 8.34 0.77
N LYS A 823 44.72 7.15 0.46
CA LYS A 823 45.68 6.44 1.32
C LYS A 823 47.02 6.30 0.63
N GLY A 824 48.07 6.19 1.44
CA GLY A 824 49.39 5.85 0.97
C GLY A 824 50.15 5.05 2.01
N ASN A 825 50.87 4.04 1.55
CA ASN A 825 51.73 3.15 2.32
C ASN A 825 53.02 2.88 1.52
N TRP A 826 54.16 3.38 1.99
CA TRP A 826 55.45 3.16 1.32
C TRP A 826 56.59 3.01 2.30
N THR A 827 57.64 2.32 1.88
CA THR A 827 58.83 2.09 2.70
C THR A 827 60.05 2.78 2.10
N ASN A 828 60.72 3.62 2.89
CA ASN A 828 62.05 4.13 2.59
C ASN A 828 63.11 3.28 3.30
N SER A 829 64.14 2.87 2.56
CA SER A 829 65.23 2.02 3.09
C SER A 829 66.57 2.74 3.00
N TYR A 830 67.27 2.83 4.12
CA TYR A 830 68.54 3.54 4.24
C TYR A 830 69.63 2.66 4.85
N ASN A 831 70.86 2.84 4.37
CA ASN A 831 72.03 2.27 5.02
C ASN A 831 72.51 3.15 6.19
N LYS A 832 73.36 2.58 7.05
CA LYS A 832 73.88 3.25 8.25
C LYS A 832 74.54 4.60 7.94
N SER A 833 75.35 4.68 6.88
CA SER A 833 76.02 5.93 6.48
C SER A 833 75.05 7.02 6.05
N LYS A 834 73.94 6.65 5.40
CA LYS A 834 72.94 7.61 4.94
C LYS A 834 72.11 8.14 6.11
N ILE A 835 71.73 7.30 7.06
CA ILE A 835 71.06 7.71 8.30
C ILE A 835 71.93 8.66 9.13
N ASP A 836 73.21 8.32 9.30
CA ASP A 836 74.18 9.18 9.99
C ASP A 836 74.39 10.52 9.26
N TRP A 837 74.42 10.49 7.93
CA TRP A 837 74.50 11.71 7.12
C TRP A 837 73.22 12.57 7.21
N MET A 838 72.04 11.96 7.24
CA MET A 838 70.78 12.70 7.38
C MET A 838 70.69 13.41 8.73
N ALA A 839 71.10 12.74 9.81
CA ALA A 839 71.11 13.32 11.15
C ALA A 839 72.20 14.40 11.33
N ASN A 840 73.44 14.11 10.89
CA ASN A 840 74.63 14.90 11.27
C ASN A 840 75.30 15.65 10.10
N GLY A 841 74.77 15.55 8.88
CA GLY A 841 75.40 16.09 7.66
C GLY A 841 75.58 17.60 7.69
N ASP A 842 74.58 18.34 8.16
CA ASP A 842 74.65 19.81 8.25
C ASP A 842 75.74 20.28 9.21
N GLU A 843 75.91 19.60 10.36
CA GLU A 843 77.00 19.87 11.30
C GLU A 843 78.36 19.53 10.70
N ARG A 844 78.46 18.42 9.96
CA ARG A 844 79.70 18.02 9.27
C ARG A 844 80.09 19.02 8.19
N ILE A 845 79.13 19.50 7.39
CA ILE A 845 79.36 20.53 6.37
C ILE A 845 79.76 21.84 7.04
N LYS A 846 79.08 22.26 8.10
CA LYS A 846 79.44 23.48 8.84
C LYS A 846 80.86 23.40 9.39
N LYS A 847 81.24 22.29 10.02
CA LYS A 847 82.59 22.05 10.52
C LYS A 847 83.63 21.99 9.39
N MET A 848 83.29 21.41 8.24
CA MET A 848 84.14 21.38 7.06
C MET A 848 84.31 22.77 6.43
N MET A 849 83.26 23.59 6.36
CA MET A 849 83.34 24.99 5.91
C MET A 849 84.14 25.85 6.88
N GLU A 850 83.98 25.67 8.19
CA GLU A 850 84.81 26.32 9.21
C GLU A 850 86.28 25.93 9.06
N ASN A 851 86.58 24.65 8.84
CA ASN A 851 87.94 24.18 8.57
C ASN A 851 88.51 24.70 7.23
N MET A 852 87.70 24.77 6.17
CA MET A 852 88.11 25.35 4.88
C MET A 852 88.37 26.85 5.00
N LYS A 853 87.54 27.57 5.76
CA LYS A 853 87.73 28.99 6.05
C LYS A 853 89.02 29.21 6.84
N GLN A 854 89.28 28.40 7.88
CA GLN A 854 90.56 28.44 8.61
C GLN A 854 91.76 28.15 7.70
N LYS A 855 91.64 27.21 6.76
CA LYS A 855 92.70 26.88 5.79
C LYS A 855 92.90 27.99 4.75
N GLN A 856 91.82 28.62 4.29
CA GLN A 856 91.87 29.79 3.41
C GLN A 856 92.52 30.97 4.11
N ASP A 857 92.15 31.23 5.37
CA ASP A 857 92.75 32.25 6.21
C ASP A 857 94.25 31.97 6.45
N SER A 858 94.67 30.71 6.62
CA SER A 858 96.09 30.36 6.73
C SER A 858 96.87 30.57 5.43
N ILE A 859 96.27 30.23 4.27
CA ILE A 859 96.89 30.44 2.95
C ILE A 859 97.01 31.94 2.66
N ILE A 860 96.00 32.74 2.96
CA ILE A 860 96.07 34.21 2.84
C ILE A 860 97.20 34.77 3.71
N LYS A 861 97.38 34.23 4.92
CA LYS A 861 98.46 34.65 5.83
C LYS A 861 99.85 34.28 5.31
N GLU A 862 99.98 33.14 4.63
CA GLU A 862 101.21 32.68 3.99
C GLU A 862 101.51 33.45 2.69
N TYR A 863 100.48 33.74 1.89
CA TYR A 863 100.56 34.59 0.70
C TYR A 863 100.99 36.01 1.08
N ASN A 864 100.39 36.61 2.12
CA ASN A 864 100.80 37.92 2.62
C ASN A 864 102.24 37.92 3.15
N LYS A 865 102.70 36.84 3.80
CA LYS A 865 104.12 36.69 4.19
C LYS A 865 105.04 36.63 2.97
N THR A 866 104.61 35.98 1.90
CA THR A 866 105.39 35.85 0.66
C THR A 866 105.36 37.17 -0.13
N ASP A 867 104.24 37.89 -0.13
CA ASP A 867 104.10 39.22 -0.73
C ASP A 867 104.92 40.26 0.03
N ASP A 868 104.94 40.21 1.36
CA ASP A 868 105.82 41.04 2.20
C ASP A 868 107.30 40.68 1.99
N TYR A 869 107.65 39.40 1.81
CA TYR A 869 109.01 38.97 1.46
C TYR A 869 109.42 39.49 0.07
N ASN A 870 108.54 39.42 -0.92
CA ASN A 870 108.78 39.93 -2.29
C ASN A 870 108.88 41.46 -2.31
N ARG A 871 108.05 42.19 -1.54
CA ARG A 871 108.18 43.64 -1.36
C ARG A 871 109.47 44.03 -0.63
N ALA A 872 109.96 43.19 0.27
CA ALA A 872 111.24 43.40 0.97
C ALA A 872 112.48 43.05 0.11
N THR A 873 112.36 42.19 -0.91
CA THR A 873 113.49 41.79 -1.78
C THR A 873 113.56 42.53 -3.11
N PHE A 874 112.46 43.09 -3.63
CA PHE A 874 112.46 43.91 -4.84
C PHE A 874 111.57 45.17 -4.67
N PRO A 875 112.12 46.29 -4.15
CA PRO A 875 111.33 47.49 -3.84
C PRO A 875 110.97 48.37 -5.05
N PHE A 876 111.29 47.99 -6.29
CA PHE A 876 110.96 48.79 -7.48
C PHE A 876 110.59 47.92 -8.68
N GLY A 877 109.31 47.92 -9.06
CA GLY A 877 108.82 47.34 -10.32
C GLY A 877 107.31 47.46 -10.45
N ASN A 878 106.86 48.23 -11.46
CA ASN A 878 105.46 48.45 -11.85
C ASN A 878 104.66 47.17 -12.11
#